data_AF-A0A8S1EKW5-F1
#
_entry.id   AF-A0A8S1EKW5-F1
#
_cell.length_a   1.000
_cell.length_b   1.000
_cell.length_c   1.000
_cell.angle_alpha   90.00
_cell.angle_beta   90.00
_cell.angle_gamma   90.00
#
_symmetry.space_group_name_H-M   'P 1'
#
loop_
_entity.id
_entity.type
_entity.pdbx_description
1 polymer ?
#
loop_
_entity_poly.entity_id
_entity_poly.type
_entity_poly.pdbx_seq_one_letter_code
_entity_poly.pdbx_strand_id
1 'polypeptide(L)'
;MQVNSEDITVAWGKQPHPLDAQYGKWRLAVFQDVQEAVDASKLYFLYDPELDELSGTTGLRKGYPGLIIFDLNLRCFAGEISLHCPGKMKQLFSLKCPSPQGGSSFILITEEEIYGQIRLNVLRIDLAQDGLSVANVRPLVNTPLQIGGEYICTMRDDIPEIIVMGNPGLQVWRIDCMAESAQQPVANFTVPGADLTHFYDGFVNNGRIIFLSATPDNHFDNTRVHIINLNNPQTITSQNCSPDPNRGMPIPRKLCGLDSISNAILMAGGEIDRGNGVFERLTDYWVLDTRTFQWTQVPATMSCPLIEPRLTSAHSGNIYVWGDFDQPLPGMPPEGTHLRILRVTGLEKANNPPGYTPYATPAPPAYPSLDDKSTPYPPAPSQGGYPPAPSQGGSALPPYPAYNPNQGNYGNASYQGGPSGQYPQNSYATGEIQIPQQQGHDLHGSYATTPSGQTAFYPKKKKSCSIHATVYCRYFDRNKKEIDEPVQSLIYPLFTIYCPRKENIDGIAISETPNLELFGYDIEPVENKVFKGMQKYDHHLAHCVAPIFGSEPKWMYIVEMIEHYKLQGVTKFYVYYRELSKYDMKLLKSYEDTGEVEIINVPSYFLDNISQQLYGISDCLLRSKTVAKWSIFSDIDERMLMVNASETLGSFLSKLANESIGSVLFRQRWIMKRKKSPEAFTSKKQVLHMGVHDVEEFEGDFTTFDLDPEVGHIRHYRDVYMENWEVKNINTILKFGAFTNTSYPEHLSKQLQNNIIERLEKVYLK
;
A
#
# COMPACT_ATOMS: atom_id res chain seq x y z
N MET A 1 -31.52 -18.16 17.88
CA MET A 1 -31.44 -17.93 16.43
C MET A 1 -30.65 -19.08 15.83
N GLN A 2 -31.14 -19.75 14.77
CA GLN A 2 -30.33 -20.74 14.05
C GLN A 2 -29.64 -20.02 12.90
N VAL A 3 -28.32 -19.93 12.96
CA VAL A 3 -27.47 -19.32 11.94
C VAL A 3 -26.65 -20.41 11.26
N ASN A 4 -26.52 -20.33 9.95
CA ASN A 4 -25.76 -21.26 9.12
C ASN A 4 -24.72 -20.48 8.31
N SER A 5 -23.45 -20.90 8.40
CA SER A 5 -22.34 -20.37 7.61
C SER A 5 -21.93 -21.41 6.58
N GLU A 6 -22.02 -21.07 5.30
CA GLU A 6 -21.72 -21.96 4.18
C GLU A 6 -20.54 -21.40 3.37
N ASP A 7 -19.49 -22.19 3.19
CA ASP A 7 -18.44 -21.90 2.22
C ASP A 7 -18.99 -22.04 0.79
N ILE A 8 -18.93 -20.96 0.02
CA ILE A 8 -19.42 -20.92 -1.37
C ILE A 8 -18.32 -20.72 -2.41
N THR A 9 -17.05 -20.59 -2.01
CA THR A 9 -15.91 -20.34 -2.91
C THR A 9 -15.68 -21.47 -3.92
N VAL A 10 -15.93 -22.72 -3.50
CA VAL A 10 -15.81 -23.89 -4.38
C VAL A 10 -16.96 -24.88 -4.15
N ALA A 11 -17.34 -25.59 -5.21
CA ALA A 11 -18.29 -26.69 -5.13
C ALA A 11 -17.62 -27.97 -4.55
N TRP A 12 -17.36 -27.97 -3.24
CA TRP A 12 -16.73 -29.09 -2.51
C TRP A 12 -17.34 -30.45 -2.89
N GLY A 13 -16.48 -31.40 -3.27
CA GLY A 13 -16.89 -32.75 -3.70
C GLY A 13 -17.43 -32.86 -5.14
N LYS A 14 -17.37 -31.78 -5.94
CA LYS A 14 -17.70 -31.79 -7.38
C LYS A 14 -16.48 -31.44 -8.24
N GLN A 15 -16.58 -31.69 -9.54
CA GLN A 15 -15.61 -31.17 -10.52
C GLN A 15 -15.70 -29.64 -10.60
N PRO A 16 -14.58 -28.91 -10.78
CA PRO A 16 -14.59 -27.47 -11.05
C PRO A 16 -15.45 -27.10 -12.27
N HIS A 17 -15.96 -25.88 -12.31
CA HIS A 17 -16.74 -25.41 -13.45
C HIS A 17 -15.78 -25.01 -14.59
N PRO A 18 -16.10 -25.22 -15.89
CA PRO A 18 -15.16 -24.89 -16.97
C PRO A 18 -14.68 -23.43 -16.99
N LEU A 19 -15.47 -22.50 -16.45
CA LEU A 19 -15.08 -21.09 -16.30
C LEU A 19 -13.90 -20.88 -15.32
N ASP A 20 -13.63 -21.80 -14.38
CA ASP A 20 -12.47 -21.73 -13.50
C ASP A 20 -11.13 -21.76 -14.28
N ALA A 21 -11.10 -22.36 -15.47
CA ALA A 21 -9.92 -22.35 -16.33
C ALA A 21 -9.60 -20.97 -16.94
N GLN A 22 -10.57 -20.06 -16.95
CA GLN A 22 -10.44 -18.69 -17.49
C GLN A 22 -10.41 -17.64 -16.37
N TYR A 23 -11.26 -17.79 -15.37
CA TYR A 23 -11.50 -16.81 -14.31
C TYR A 23 -11.00 -17.26 -12.93
N GLY A 24 -10.48 -18.48 -12.78
CA GLY A 24 -9.94 -19.01 -11.52
C GLY A 24 -8.79 -18.17 -10.94
N LYS A 25 -8.08 -17.38 -11.77
CA LYS A 25 -7.10 -16.36 -11.36
C LYS A 25 -7.63 -15.43 -10.25
N TRP A 26 -8.93 -15.14 -10.26
CA TRP A 26 -9.57 -14.22 -9.32
C TRP A 26 -9.73 -14.78 -7.90
N ARG A 27 -9.53 -16.09 -7.70
CA ARG A 27 -9.44 -16.70 -6.36
C ARG A 27 -8.17 -16.31 -5.59
N LEU A 28 -7.21 -15.72 -6.28
CA LEU A 28 -5.89 -15.33 -5.77
C LEU A 28 -5.72 -13.81 -5.71
N ALA A 29 -6.81 -13.06 -5.88
CA ALA A 29 -6.83 -11.61 -5.98
C ALA A 29 -7.30 -10.95 -4.68
N VAL A 30 -6.66 -9.86 -4.29
CA VAL A 30 -7.15 -9.00 -3.22
C VAL A 30 -8.15 -8.00 -3.79
N PHE A 31 -9.27 -7.84 -3.07
CA PHE A 31 -10.38 -6.96 -3.45
C PHE A 31 -10.61 -5.88 -2.41
N GLN A 32 -11.06 -4.71 -2.85
CA GLN A 32 -11.36 -3.58 -1.97
C GLN A 32 -12.72 -3.74 -1.30
N ASP A 33 -13.71 -4.22 -2.04
CA ASP A 33 -15.11 -4.32 -1.62
C ASP A 33 -15.79 -5.49 -2.35
N VAL A 34 -16.99 -5.88 -1.93
CA VAL A 34 -17.88 -6.75 -2.70
C VAL A 34 -19.34 -6.36 -2.45
N GLN A 35 -20.18 -6.42 -3.47
CA GLN A 35 -21.61 -6.18 -3.36
C GLN A 35 -22.43 -7.26 -4.10
N GLU A 36 -23.59 -7.62 -3.56
CA GLU A 36 -24.50 -8.57 -4.20
C GLU A 36 -25.29 -7.90 -5.34
N ALA A 37 -25.62 -8.67 -6.37
CA ALA A 37 -26.54 -8.27 -7.42
C ALA A 37 -27.97 -8.05 -6.88
N VAL A 38 -28.72 -7.12 -7.49
CA VAL A 38 -30.13 -6.84 -7.12
C VAL A 38 -31.07 -8.05 -7.31
N ASP A 39 -30.66 -9.05 -8.09
CA ASP A 39 -31.36 -10.33 -8.30
C ASP A 39 -30.83 -11.49 -7.44
N ALA A 40 -29.84 -11.23 -6.56
CA ALA A 40 -29.10 -12.20 -5.76
C ALA A 40 -28.46 -13.37 -6.55
N SER A 41 -28.15 -13.18 -7.84
CA SER A 41 -27.50 -14.21 -8.68
C SER A 41 -25.97 -14.17 -8.66
N LYS A 42 -25.37 -13.00 -8.38
CA LYS A 42 -23.92 -12.73 -8.50
C LYS A 42 -23.41 -11.87 -7.35
N LEU A 43 -22.10 -11.93 -7.10
CA LEU A 43 -21.33 -10.94 -6.35
C LEU A 43 -20.42 -10.18 -7.31
N TYR A 44 -20.28 -8.87 -7.08
CA TYR A 44 -19.35 -7.99 -7.79
C TYR A 44 -18.26 -7.54 -6.83
N PHE A 45 -17.06 -8.08 -6.99
CA PHE A 45 -15.87 -7.69 -6.23
C PHE A 45 -15.22 -6.46 -6.86
N LEU A 46 -14.99 -5.40 -6.08
CA LEU A 46 -14.29 -4.21 -6.53
C LEU A 46 -12.78 -4.46 -6.55
N TYR A 47 -12.18 -4.39 -7.74
CA TYR A 47 -10.77 -4.67 -7.96
C TYR A 47 -9.97 -3.40 -8.24
N ASP A 48 -8.97 -3.14 -7.39
CA ASP A 48 -7.88 -2.21 -7.67
C ASP A 48 -6.61 -3.04 -7.99
N PRO A 49 -6.11 -2.99 -9.24
CA PRO A 49 -4.93 -3.75 -9.64
C PRO A 49 -3.65 -3.32 -8.91
N GLU A 50 -3.53 -2.08 -8.45
CA GLU A 50 -2.34 -1.63 -7.72
C GLU A 50 -2.33 -2.17 -6.29
N LEU A 51 -3.49 -2.26 -5.64
CA LEU A 51 -3.58 -2.80 -4.27
C LEU A 51 -3.51 -4.34 -4.24
N ASP A 52 -3.95 -5.01 -5.30
CA ASP A 52 -3.69 -6.43 -5.52
C ASP A 52 -2.20 -6.72 -5.78
N GLU A 53 -1.55 -5.92 -6.62
CA GLU A 53 -0.12 -6.05 -6.94
C GLU A 53 0.80 -5.72 -5.74
N LEU A 54 0.40 -4.79 -4.87
CA LEU A 54 1.12 -4.46 -3.63
C LEU A 54 0.78 -5.39 -2.43
N SER A 55 -0.13 -6.36 -2.59
CA SER A 55 -0.62 -7.18 -1.48
C SER A 55 0.36 -8.24 -0.96
N GLY A 56 1.35 -8.63 -1.76
CA GLY A 56 2.25 -9.75 -1.44
C GLY A 56 1.59 -11.15 -1.53
N THR A 57 0.37 -11.24 -2.08
CA THR A 57 -0.29 -12.52 -2.40
C THR A 57 0.33 -13.17 -3.64
N THR A 58 -0.25 -14.26 -4.18
CA THR A 58 0.43 -15.19 -5.12
C THR A 58 0.72 -14.68 -6.54
N GLY A 59 0.88 -13.37 -6.74
CA GLY A 59 1.59 -12.83 -7.92
C GLY A 59 0.96 -11.59 -8.57
N LEU A 60 1.50 -11.32 -9.77
CA LEU A 60 1.28 -10.17 -10.64
C LEU A 60 -0.19 -9.76 -10.81
N ARG A 61 -0.38 -8.49 -11.19
CA ARG A 61 -1.64 -7.86 -11.62
C ARG A 61 -2.49 -8.77 -12.51
N LYS A 62 -3.76 -8.95 -12.12
CA LYS A 62 -4.67 -10.00 -12.63
C LYS A 62 -5.70 -9.50 -13.66
N GLY A 63 -5.83 -8.17 -13.81
CA GLY A 63 -6.67 -7.52 -14.81
C GLY A 63 -6.65 -5.99 -14.75
N TYR A 64 -7.66 -5.36 -15.34
CA TYR A 64 -7.92 -3.92 -15.30
C TYR A 64 -8.78 -3.53 -14.07
N PRO A 65 -8.74 -2.28 -13.59
CA PRO A 65 -9.59 -1.85 -12.47
C PRO A 65 -11.07 -2.00 -12.86
N GLY A 66 -11.91 -2.48 -11.93
CA GLY A 66 -13.29 -2.80 -12.28
C GLY A 66 -14.04 -3.70 -11.31
N LEU A 67 -15.10 -4.34 -11.82
CA LEU A 67 -15.93 -5.29 -11.08
C LEU A 67 -15.67 -6.71 -11.57
N ILE A 68 -15.29 -7.60 -10.65
CA ILE A 68 -15.04 -9.02 -10.92
C ILE A 68 -16.24 -9.85 -10.47
N ILE A 69 -16.75 -10.69 -11.35
CA ILE A 69 -18.05 -11.34 -11.20
C ILE A 69 -17.88 -12.76 -10.66
N PHE A 70 -18.44 -13.03 -9.49
CA PHE A 70 -18.62 -14.37 -8.93
C PHE A 70 -20.09 -14.79 -9.04
N ASP A 71 -20.39 -15.90 -9.72
CA ASP A 71 -21.76 -16.40 -9.87
C ASP A 71 -22.14 -17.34 -8.71
N LEU A 72 -23.24 -17.02 -8.01
CA LEU A 72 -23.67 -17.72 -6.80
C LEU A 72 -24.32 -19.09 -7.08
N ASN A 73 -24.76 -19.33 -8.32
CA ASN A 73 -25.34 -20.61 -8.75
C ASN A 73 -24.24 -21.58 -9.20
N LEU A 74 -23.26 -21.08 -9.96
CA LEU A 74 -22.11 -21.84 -10.44
C LEU A 74 -21.04 -22.06 -9.35
N ARG A 75 -20.96 -21.16 -8.37
CA ARG A 75 -19.91 -21.09 -7.34
C ARG A 75 -18.51 -20.99 -7.92
N CYS A 76 -18.35 -20.10 -8.89
CA CYS A 76 -17.08 -19.77 -9.51
C CYS A 76 -17.06 -18.31 -9.96
N PHE A 77 -15.86 -17.78 -10.23
CA PHE A 77 -15.74 -16.56 -11.02
C PHE A 77 -16.18 -16.81 -12.47
N ALA A 78 -16.84 -15.83 -13.07
CA ALA A 78 -17.56 -16.00 -14.34
C ALA A 78 -17.44 -14.81 -15.31
N GLY A 79 -16.81 -13.70 -14.91
CA GLY A 79 -16.68 -12.50 -15.74
C GLY A 79 -15.88 -11.38 -15.07
N GLU A 80 -15.55 -10.35 -15.85
CA GLU A 80 -14.85 -9.14 -15.39
C GLU A 80 -15.34 -7.93 -16.21
N ILE A 81 -15.58 -6.79 -15.53
CA ILE A 81 -16.10 -5.54 -16.11
C ILE A 81 -15.09 -4.42 -15.83
N SER A 82 -14.29 -4.02 -16.82
CA SER A 82 -13.33 -2.91 -16.70
C SER A 82 -14.05 -1.57 -16.52
N LEU A 83 -13.73 -0.84 -15.46
CA LEU A 83 -14.26 0.49 -15.17
C LEU A 83 -13.23 1.58 -15.45
N HIS A 84 -13.61 2.54 -16.29
CA HIS A 84 -12.78 3.69 -16.64
C HIS A 84 -13.28 4.90 -15.85
N CYS A 85 -12.67 5.13 -14.68
CA CYS A 85 -13.03 6.19 -13.74
C CYS A 85 -11.76 6.94 -13.27
N PRO A 86 -11.85 8.22 -12.88
CA PRO A 86 -10.72 8.95 -12.30
C PRO A 86 -10.36 8.36 -10.93
N GLY A 87 -9.07 8.36 -10.58
CA GLY A 87 -8.58 7.88 -9.27
C GLY A 87 -8.61 6.35 -9.08
N LYS A 88 -8.10 5.91 -7.93
CA LYS A 88 -8.04 4.49 -7.53
C LYS A 88 -9.37 4.01 -6.99
N MET A 89 -9.71 2.73 -7.19
CA MET A 89 -10.96 2.12 -6.72
C MET A 89 -10.90 1.91 -5.20
N LYS A 90 -11.87 2.39 -4.41
CA LYS A 90 -11.82 2.30 -2.93
C LYS A 90 -12.97 1.52 -2.30
N GLN A 91 -14.21 1.89 -2.58
CA GLN A 91 -15.40 1.34 -1.91
C GLN A 91 -16.59 1.27 -2.89
N LEU A 92 -17.47 0.29 -2.72
CA LEU A 92 -18.61 0.01 -3.59
C LEU A 92 -19.86 -0.25 -2.74
N PHE A 93 -20.93 0.51 -2.91
CA PHE A 93 -22.18 0.36 -2.16
C PHE A 93 -23.34 -0.02 -3.10
N SER A 94 -24.09 -1.08 -2.80
CA SER A 94 -25.27 -1.48 -3.58
C SER A 94 -26.47 -0.58 -3.32
N LEU A 95 -27.14 -0.10 -4.37
CA LEU A 95 -28.45 0.54 -4.23
C LEU A 95 -29.55 -0.52 -4.17
N LYS A 96 -30.55 -0.30 -3.31
CA LYS A 96 -31.73 -1.18 -3.16
C LYS A 96 -32.69 -1.15 -4.36
N CYS A 97 -32.39 -0.37 -5.39
CA CYS A 97 -33.16 -0.25 -6.62
C CYS A 97 -32.35 -0.75 -7.83
N PRO A 98 -32.99 -1.37 -8.83
CA PRO A 98 -32.33 -1.73 -10.07
C PRO A 98 -31.96 -0.50 -10.88
N SER A 99 -31.08 -0.68 -11.86
CA SER A 99 -30.78 0.33 -12.87
C SER A 99 -31.99 0.62 -13.77
N PRO A 100 -32.03 1.76 -14.49
CA PRO A 100 -33.02 2.00 -15.53
C PRO A 100 -33.06 0.92 -16.62
N GLN A 101 -31.98 0.14 -16.76
CA GLN A 101 -31.82 -0.97 -17.69
C GLN A 101 -32.10 -2.35 -17.05
N GLY A 102 -32.60 -2.40 -15.81
CA GLY A 102 -32.98 -3.63 -15.11
C GLY A 102 -31.82 -4.45 -14.52
N GLY A 103 -30.60 -3.91 -14.56
CA GLY A 103 -29.42 -4.46 -13.89
C GLY A 103 -29.27 -3.98 -12.45
N SER A 104 -28.09 -4.19 -11.86
CA SER A 104 -27.75 -3.62 -10.54
C SER A 104 -27.27 -2.17 -10.66
N SER A 105 -27.48 -1.37 -9.61
CA SER A 105 -26.91 -0.03 -9.47
C SER A 105 -26.00 0.05 -8.25
N PHE A 106 -24.85 0.70 -8.41
CA PHE A 106 -23.83 0.85 -7.36
C PHE A 106 -23.37 2.29 -7.22
N ILE A 107 -22.93 2.65 -6.02
CA ILE A 107 -22.14 3.86 -5.77
C ILE A 107 -20.68 3.44 -5.61
N LEU A 108 -19.81 3.99 -6.44
CA LEU A 108 -18.36 3.80 -6.40
C LEU A 108 -17.71 5.05 -5.80
N ILE A 109 -16.87 4.84 -4.79
CA ILE A 109 -15.90 5.83 -4.32
C ILE A 109 -14.56 5.56 -5.02
N THR A 110 -14.01 6.59 -5.65
CA THR A 110 -12.62 6.58 -6.11
C THR A 110 -11.80 7.73 -5.53
N GLU A 111 -10.52 7.47 -5.33
CA GLU A 111 -9.56 8.36 -4.66
C GLU A 111 -8.52 8.86 -5.66
N GLU A 112 -8.55 10.16 -5.93
CA GLU A 112 -7.42 10.90 -6.48
C GLU A 112 -6.66 11.55 -5.33
N GLU A 113 -5.33 11.64 -5.42
CA GLU A 113 -4.54 12.42 -4.47
C GLU A 113 -3.66 13.42 -5.22
N ILE A 114 -3.93 14.72 -5.04
CA ILE A 114 -3.39 15.79 -5.88
C ILE A 114 -2.76 16.86 -4.96
N TYR A 115 -1.46 17.13 -5.15
CA TYR A 115 -0.61 17.92 -4.22
C TYR A 115 -0.68 17.46 -2.74
N GLY A 116 -1.09 16.20 -2.55
CA GLY A 116 -1.36 15.61 -1.26
C GLY A 116 -2.52 16.25 -0.50
N GLN A 117 -3.56 16.67 -1.21
CA GLN A 117 -4.94 16.59 -0.72
C GLN A 117 -5.56 15.32 -1.31
N ILE A 118 -6.34 14.61 -0.52
CA ILE A 118 -7.19 13.52 -1.01
C ILE A 118 -8.43 14.15 -1.66
N ARG A 119 -8.88 13.57 -2.77
CA ARG A 119 -10.05 13.98 -3.54
C ARG A 119 -10.90 12.76 -3.83
N LEU A 120 -12.08 12.70 -3.22
CA LEU A 120 -13.01 11.60 -3.40
C LEU A 120 -14.03 11.94 -4.49
N ASN A 121 -14.01 11.15 -5.56
CA ASN A 121 -15.09 11.12 -6.53
C ASN A 121 -16.20 10.21 -6.00
N VAL A 122 -17.45 10.68 -6.09
CA VAL A 122 -18.62 9.89 -5.72
C VAL A 122 -19.41 9.65 -7.01
N LEU A 123 -19.30 8.43 -7.53
CA LEU A 123 -19.82 8.04 -8.84
C LEU A 123 -20.98 7.07 -8.68
N ARG A 124 -22.03 7.20 -9.49
CA ARG A 124 -23.04 6.16 -9.67
C ARG A 124 -22.74 5.35 -10.94
N ILE A 125 -22.77 4.03 -10.79
CA ILE A 125 -22.68 3.05 -11.87
C ILE A 125 -24.03 2.35 -11.99
N ASP A 126 -24.55 2.28 -13.21
CA ASP A 126 -25.75 1.52 -13.55
C ASP A 126 -25.33 0.40 -14.53
N LEU A 127 -25.54 -0.87 -14.18
CA LEU A 127 -25.28 -2.01 -15.07
C LEU A 127 -26.47 -2.30 -16.00
N ALA A 128 -26.22 -2.97 -17.12
CA ALA A 128 -27.26 -3.52 -17.98
C ALA A 128 -27.93 -4.75 -17.36
N GLN A 129 -29.06 -5.19 -17.95
CA GLN A 129 -29.89 -6.29 -17.45
C GLN A 129 -29.15 -7.63 -17.28
N ASP A 130 -28.09 -7.86 -18.06
CA ASP A 130 -27.26 -9.07 -17.97
C ASP A 130 -26.37 -9.12 -16.72
N GLY A 131 -26.07 -7.96 -16.13
CA GLY A 131 -25.05 -7.81 -15.09
C GLY A 131 -23.62 -8.03 -15.59
N LEU A 132 -23.39 -7.99 -16.91
CA LEU A 132 -22.09 -8.22 -17.54
C LEU A 132 -21.51 -6.96 -18.21
N SER A 133 -22.30 -5.89 -18.34
CA SER A 133 -21.89 -4.64 -18.97
C SER A 133 -22.39 -3.40 -18.24
N VAL A 134 -21.66 -2.29 -18.39
CA VAL A 134 -22.03 -0.99 -17.82
C VAL A 134 -22.97 -0.26 -18.78
N ALA A 135 -24.12 0.18 -18.28
CA ALA A 135 -25.09 0.98 -19.03
C ALA A 135 -24.91 2.49 -18.83
N ASN A 136 -24.45 2.92 -17.64
CA ASN A 136 -24.13 4.33 -17.37
C ASN A 136 -23.09 4.47 -16.24
N VAL A 137 -22.28 5.53 -16.29
CA VAL A 137 -21.45 6.01 -15.17
C VAL A 137 -21.59 7.52 -15.10
N ARG A 138 -21.89 8.08 -13.91
CA ARG A 138 -21.99 9.53 -13.71
C ARG A 138 -21.51 9.98 -12.33
N PRO A 139 -20.89 11.18 -12.21
CA PRO A 139 -20.64 11.80 -10.91
C PRO A 139 -21.94 12.27 -10.26
N LEU A 140 -22.04 12.12 -8.93
CA LEU A 140 -23.15 12.62 -8.11
C LEU A 140 -22.85 14.02 -7.50
N VAL A 141 -21.57 14.38 -7.40
CA VAL A 141 -21.11 15.69 -6.90
C VAL A 141 -20.47 16.53 -8.00
N ASN A 142 -20.72 17.85 -7.98
CA ASN A 142 -20.17 18.81 -8.95
C ASN A 142 -18.64 18.86 -8.99
N THR A 143 -17.99 18.56 -7.88
CA THR A 143 -16.53 18.55 -7.70
C THR A 143 -16.16 17.43 -6.72
N PRO A 144 -15.01 16.76 -6.88
CA PRO A 144 -14.51 15.79 -5.90
C PRO A 144 -14.42 16.40 -4.49
N LEU A 145 -14.79 15.63 -3.47
CA LEU A 145 -14.72 16.07 -2.07
C LEU A 145 -13.26 16.19 -1.65
N GLN A 146 -12.83 17.36 -1.18
CA GLN A 146 -11.46 17.57 -0.70
C GLN A 146 -11.34 17.12 0.75
N ILE A 147 -10.52 16.10 0.99
CA ILE A 147 -10.19 15.57 2.32
C ILE A 147 -8.72 15.90 2.62
N GLY A 148 -8.44 16.39 3.83
CA GLY A 148 -7.09 16.73 4.31
C GLY A 148 -6.46 15.69 5.23
N GLY A 149 -7.01 14.48 5.27
CA GLY A 149 -6.59 13.37 6.14
C GLY A 149 -7.44 12.13 5.89
N GLU A 150 -7.69 11.35 6.94
CA GLU A 150 -8.55 10.16 6.91
C GLU A 150 -10.01 10.48 6.52
N TYR A 151 -10.70 9.46 6.01
CA TYR A 151 -12.12 9.49 5.68
C TYR A 151 -12.78 8.13 5.94
N ILE A 152 -14.10 8.14 6.08
CA ILE A 152 -14.96 6.95 6.13
C ILE A 152 -16.19 7.25 5.26
N CYS A 153 -16.55 6.36 4.33
CA CYS A 153 -17.83 6.43 3.63
C CYS A 153 -18.74 5.28 4.08
N THR A 154 -20.03 5.56 4.23
CA THR A 154 -21.06 4.59 4.61
C THR A 154 -22.38 4.99 3.98
N MET A 155 -23.16 4.04 3.47
CA MET A 155 -24.48 4.32 2.93
C MET A 155 -25.55 4.35 4.03
N ARG A 156 -26.63 5.11 3.84
CA ARG A 156 -27.80 5.09 4.74
C ARG A 156 -28.64 3.83 4.54
N ASP A 157 -29.14 3.30 5.66
CA ASP A 157 -30.02 2.13 5.68
C ASP A 157 -31.48 2.47 5.36
N ASP A 158 -31.91 3.71 5.58
CA ASP A 158 -33.30 4.17 5.48
C ASP A 158 -33.66 4.88 4.16
N ILE A 159 -32.74 5.62 3.53
CA ILE A 159 -32.93 6.34 2.25
C ILE A 159 -31.68 6.25 1.36
N PRO A 160 -31.75 6.47 0.03
CA PRO A 160 -30.59 6.40 -0.86
C PRO A 160 -29.69 7.65 -0.78
N GLU A 161 -29.05 7.86 0.38
CA GLU A 161 -27.91 8.78 0.51
C GLU A 161 -26.65 8.01 0.89
N ILE A 162 -25.50 8.44 0.38
CA ILE A 162 -24.19 8.08 0.89
C ILE A 162 -23.70 9.18 1.82
N ILE A 163 -23.15 8.78 2.96
CA ILE A 163 -22.46 9.65 3.91
C ILE A 163 -20.97 9.52 3.64
N VAL A 164 -20.30 10.65 3.44
CA VAL A 164 -18.84 10.73 3.47
C VAL A 164 -18.45 11.54 4.69
N MET A 165 -17.53 11.01 5.48
CA MET A 165 -16.97 11.65 6.67
C MET A 165 -15.48 11.86 6.43
N GLY A 166 -14.91 13.00 6.83
CA GLY A 166 -13.51 13.30 6.52
C GLY A 166 -12.85 14.35 7.40
N ASN A 167 -11.52 14.26 7.46
CA ASN A 167 -10.64 15.18 8.18
C ASN A 167 -10.13 16.34 7.29
N PRO A 168 -9.62 17.45 7.86
CA PRO A 168 -9.44 17.72 9.29
C PRO A 168 -10.74 18.20 9.96
N GLY A 169 -10.92 17.83 11.23
CA GLY A 169 -12.03 18.32 12.06
C GLY A 169 -13.38 17.83 11.55
N LEU A 170 -13.73 16.58 11.91
CA LEU A 170 -14.85 15.75 11.43
C LEU A 170 -15.90 16.52 10.59
N GLN A 171 -15.71 16.51 9.28
CA GLN A 171 -16.62 17.02 8.27
C GLN A 171 -17.50 15.87 7.78
N VAL A 172 -18.77 16.16 7.47
CA VAL A 172 -19.76 15.16 7.05
C VAL A 172 -20.58 15.69 5.89
N TRP A 173 -20.50 15.00 4.75
CA TRP A 173 -21.29 15.24 3.54
C TRP A 173 -22.40 14.20 3.40
N ARG A 174 -23.61 14.64 3.07
CA ARG A 174 -24.75 13.80 2.66
C ARG A 174 -24.96 13.95 1.16
N ILE A 175 -24.88 12.87 0.39
CA ILE A 175 -24.98 12.90 -1.07
C ILE A 175 -26.12 11.99 -1.54
N ASP A 176 -27.03 12.56 -2.32
CA ASP A 176 -28.16 11.85 -2.95
C ASP A 176 -27.65 10.89 -4.04
N CYS A 177 -27.99 9.61 -3.90
CA CYS A 177 -27.59 8.54 -4.81
C CYS A 177 -28.55 8.35 -6.01
N MET A 178 -29.69 9.04 -6.00
CA MET A 178 -30.69 9.00 -7.08
C MET A 178 -30.54 10.13 -8.10
N ALA A 179 -29.62 11.06 -7.88
CA ALA A 179 -29.37 12.18 -8.79
C ALA A 179 -29.16 11.73 -10.25
N GLU A 180 -29.83 12.42 -11.18
CA GLU A 180 -29.67 12.20 -12.63
C GLU A 180 -28.40 12.85 -13.18
N SER A 181 -27.90 13.90 -12.51
CA SER A 181 -26.66 14.60 -12.81
C SER A 181 -25.91 14.96 -11.53
N ALA A 182 -24.65 15.39 -11.66
CA ALA A 182 -23.90 15.98 -10.56
C ALA A 182 -24.66 17.17 -9.94
N GLN A 183 -24.62 17.28 -8.61
CA GLN A 183 -25.21 18.38 -7.87
C GLN A 183 -24.37 18.74 -6.62
N GLN A 184 -24.90 19.59 -5.74
CA GLN A 184 -24.30 19.84 -4.43
C GLN A 184 -24.75 18.76 -3.42
N PRO A 185 -23.94 18.44 -2.40
CA PRO A 185 -24.38 17.60 -1.29
C PRO A 185 -25.67 18.11 -0.65
N VAL A 186 -26.58 17.19 -0.32
CA VAL A 186 -27.86 17.43 0.37
C VAL A 186 -27.65 18.16 1.71
N ALA A 187 -26.54 17.87 2.37
CA ALA A 187 -26.01 18.66 3.48
C ALA A 187 -24.48 18.53 3.57
N ASN A 188 -23.85 19.53 4.16
CA ASN A 188 -22.47 19.49 4.64
C ASN A 188 -22.43 20.13 6.04
N PHE A 189 -21.77 19.51 7.01
CA PHE A 189 -21.55 20.09 8.34
C PHE A 189 -20.24 19.60 8.97
N THR A 190 -19.71 20.39 9.92
CA THR A 190 -18.55 20.05 10.74
C THR A 190 -18.98 19.81 12.17
N VAL A 191 -18.39 18.81 12.84
CA VAL A 191 -18.65 18.45 14.23
C VAL A 191 -17.57 19.06 15.12
N PRO A 192 -17.86 20.09 15.96
CA PRO A 192 -16.84 20.84 16.68
C PRO A 192 -16.01 19.98 17.65
N GLY A 193 -14.69 20.06 17.55
CA GLY A 193 -13.76 19.36 18.45
C GLY A 193 -13.64 17.85 18.22
N ALA A 194 -14.27 17.30 17.18
CA ALA A 194 -14.13 15.91 16.78
C ALA A 194 -13.22 15.76 15.56
N ASP A 195 -12.63 14.58 15.40
CA ASP A 195 -11.73 14.19 14.31
C ASP A 195 -11.86 12.66 14.13
N LEU A 196 -11.68 12.13 12.92
CA LEU A 196 -11.84 10.70 12.68
C LEU A 196 -10.79 9.83 13.39
N THR A 197 -9.60 10.37 13.67
CA THR A 197 -8.51 9.68 14.40
C THR A 197 -8.87 9.29 15.84
N HIS A 198 -10.04 9.71 16.35
CA HIS A 198 -10.57 9.32 17.65
C HIS A 198 -11.42 8.03 17.63
N PHE A 199 -11.71 7.48 16.45
CA PHE A 199 -12.65 6.37 16.24
C PHE A 199 -12.00 5.21 15.48
N TYR A 200 -12.51 3.99 15.70
CA TYR A 200 -12.03 2.80 15.00
C TYR A 200 -12.70 2.62 13.64
N ASP A 201 -14.01 2.90 13.56
CA ASP A 201 -14.83 2.84 12.33
C ASP A 201 -16.13 3.65 12.54
N GLY A 202 -16.96 3.84 11.50
CA GLY A 202 -18.18 4.66 11.55
C GLY A 202 -19.29 4.23 10.58
N PHE A 203 -20.37 3.68 11.13
CA PHE A 203 -21.53 3.16 10.38
C PHE A 203 -22.75 4.08 10.51
N VAL A 204 -23.69 3.99 9.57
CA VAL A 204 -25.03 4.60 9.73
C VAL A 204 -26.06 3.56 10.17
N ASN A 205 -26.96 3.98 11.06
CA ASN A 205 -28.06 3.16 11.50
C ASN A 205 -29.25 4.02 11.94
N ASN A 206 -30.45 3.79 11.38
CA ASN A 206 -31.67 4.51 11.76
C ASN A 206 -31.51 6.05 11.79
N GLY A 207 -30.83 6.63 10.78
CA GLY A 207 -30.58 8.08 10.69
C GLY A 207 -29.56 8.64 11.70
N ARG A 208 -28.74 7.79 12.31
CA ARG A 208 -27.63 8.16 13.20
C ARG A 208 -26.32 7.63 12.64
N ILE A 209 -25.24 8.39 12.82
CA ILE A 209 -23.87 7.86 12.69
C ILE A 209 -23.52 7.22 14.04
N ILE A 210 -22.98 6.01 14.01
CA ILE A 210 -22.47 5.27 15.16
C ILE A 210 -20.99 4.96 14.88
N PHE A 211 -20.11 5.71 15.54
CA PHE A 211 -18.68 5.44 15.56
C PHE A 211 -18.36 4.37 16.60
N LEU A 212 -17.53 3.42 16.21
CA LEU A 212 -16.91 2.44 17.09
C LEU A 212 -15.71 3.08 17.80
N SER A 213 -15.55 2.80 19.09
CA SER A 213 -14.45 3.36 19.88
C SER A 213 -13.12 2.68 19.55
N ALA A 214 -12.03 3.44 19.62
CA ALA A 214 -10.66 2.94 19.58
C ALA A 214 -10.01 2.97 20.98
N THR A 215 -9.07 2.05 21.23
CA THR A 215 -8.10 2.16 22.33
C THR A 215 -6.94 3.10 21.95
N PRO A 216 -6.12 3.60 22.89
CA PRO A 216 -5.00 4.51 22.59
C PRO A 216 -3.89 3.92 21.70
N ASP A 217 -3.88 2.60 21.52
CA ASP A 217 -3.01 1.83 20.61
C ASP A 217 -3.77 1.30 19.38
N ASN A 218 -4.91 1.93 19.06
CA ASN A 218 -5.75 1.72 17.88
C ASN A 218 -6.32 0.30 17.67
N HIS A 219 -6.66 -0.41 18.76
CA HIS A 219 -7.51 -1.59 18.71
C HIS A 219 -8.99 -1.20 18.81
N PHE A 220 -9.87 -2.10 18.40
CA PHE A 220 -11.31 -1.95 18.59
C PHE A 220 -11.69 -2.02 20.08
N ASP A 221 -12.25 -0.93 20.61
CA ASP A 221 -12.86 -0.87 21.94
C ASP A 221 -14.37 -1.14 21.83
N ASN A 222 -14.76 -2.34 22.21
CA ASN A 222 -16.15 -2.80 22.16
C ASN A 222 -17.00 -2.40 23.39
N THR A 223 -16.43 -1.65 24.35
CA THR A 223 -17.11 -1.30 25.60
C THR A 223 -18.08 -0.13 25.47
N ARG A 224 -17.98 0.66 24.40
CA ARG A 224 -18.79 1.86 24.13
C ARG A 224 -18.82 2.18 22.63
N VAL A 225 -19.74 3.07 22.26
CA VAL A 225 -19.85 3.67 20.92
C VAL A 225 -20.15 5.16 21.04
N HIS A 226 -19.87 5.92 19.99
CA HIS A 226 -20.12 7.36 19.92
C HIS A 226 -21.14 7.67 18.82
N ILE A 227 -22.13 8.53 19.09
CA ILE A 227 -23.35 8.66 18.30
C ILE A 227 -23.59 10.12 17.93
N ILE A 228 -23.83 10.36 16.64
CA ILE A 228 -24.29 11.64 16.08
C ILE A 228 -25.65 11.43 15.40
N ASN A 229 -26.62 12.30 15.67
CA ASN A 229 -27.92 12.29 14.98
C ASN A 229 -27.83 13.13 13.71
N LEU A 230 -28.10 12.55 12.52
CA LEU A 230 -28.02 13.28 11.24
C LEU A 230 -29.02 14.45 11.14
N ASN A 231 -30.07 14.45 11.98
CA ASN A 231 -31.06 15.53 12.07
C ASN A 231 -30.70 16.60 13.12
N ASN A 232 -29.72 16.35 13.98
CA ASN A 232 -29.18 17.35 14.93
C ASN A 232 -27.70 17.04 15.24
N PRO A 233 -26.77 17.37 14.32
CA PRO A 233 -25.38 16.92 14.40
C PRO A 233 -24.47 17.71 15.34
N GLN A 234 -25.03 18.58 16.20
CA GLN A 234 -24.22 19.54 16.99
C GLN A 234 -23.40 18.93 18.12
N THR A 235 -23.67 17.69 18.54
CA THR A 235 -22.94 17.04 19.64
C THR A 235 -22.73 15.55 19.36
N ILE A 236 -21.57 15.04 19.78
CA ILE A 236 -21.32 13.61 19.89
C ILE A 236 -21.77 13.14 21.28
N THR A 237 -22.62 12.13 21.33
CA THR A 237 -23.03 11.46 22.57
C THR A 237 -22.31 10.12 22.69
N SER A 238 -21.92 9.69 23.89
CA SER A 238 -21.25 8.41 24.10
C SER A 238 -22.15 7.46 24.87
N GLN A 239 -22.21 6.20 24.42
CA GLN A 239 -23.10 5.17 24.97
C GLN A 239 -22.30 3.91 25.27
N ASN A 240 -22.38 3.43 26.52
CA ASN A 240 -21.72 2.19 26.92
C ASN A 240 -22.47 0.99 26.33
N CYS A 241 -21.71 -0.01 25.89
CA CYS A 241 -22.24 -1.30 25.49
C CYS A 241 -22.36 -2.24 26.70
N SER A 242 -23.23 -3.23 26.59
CA SER A 242 -23.48 -4.27 27.60
C SER A 242 -23.17 -5.66 27.04
N PRO A 243 -22.73 -6.60 27.88
CA PRO A 243 -22.29 -7.93 27.45
C PRO A 243 -23.45 -8.87 27.08
N ASP A 244 -23.12 -9.95 26.39
CA ASP A 244 -23.98 -11.13 26.25
C ASP A 244 -24.19 -11.76 27.64
N PRO A 245 -25.43 -12.05 28.08
CA PRO A 245 -25.71 -12.56 29.44
C PRO A 245 -25.06 -13.92 29.76
N ASN A 246 -24.63 -14.68 28.75
CA ASN A 246 -24.09 -16.03 28.85
C ASN A 246 -22.65 -16.16 28.32
N ARG A 247 -22.11 -15.10 27.70
CA ARG A 247 -20.79 -15.10 27.04
C ARG A 247 -19.89 -13.92 27.39
N GLY A 248 -20.42 -12.85 28.00
CA GLY A 248 -19.64 -11.66 28.33
C GLY A 248 -19.52 -10.70 27.13
N MET A 249 -18.52 -9.84 27.18
CA MET A 249 -18.16 -9.01 26.02
C MET A 249 -17.45 -9.85 24.95
N PRO A 250 -17.46 -9.44 23.67
CA PRO A 250 -16.51 -9.96 22.70
C PRO A 250 -15.07 -9.81 23.21
N ILE A 251 -14.21 -10.77 22.86
CA ILE A 251 -12.77 -10.67 23.20
C ILE A 251 -12.14 -9.54 22.37
N PRO A 252 -11.38 -8.59 22.97
CA PRO A 252 -10.63 -7.56 22.24
C PRO A 252 -9.72 -8.17 21.17
N ARG A 253 -9.71 -7.55 19.99
CA ARG A 253 -9.15 -8.12 18.75
C ARG A 253 -8.78 -7.03 17.74
N LYS A 254 -7.98 -7.37 16.73
CA LYS A 254 -7.66 -6.55 15.56
C LYS A 254 -8.33 -7.15 14.31
N LEU A 255 -8.41 -6.37 13.23
CA LEU A 255 -8.71 -6.86 11.87
C LEU A 255 -9.99 -7.73 11.76
N CYS A 256 -11.00 -7.45 12.59
CA CYS A 256 -12.31 -8.10 12.53
C CYS A 256 -13.18 -7.45 11.46
N GLY A 257 -13.95 -8.27 10.74
CA GLY A 257 -14.93 -7.77 9.78
C GLY A 257 -16.07 -7.09 10.51
N LEU A 258 -16.45 -5.91 10.05
CA LEU A 258 -17.50 -5.07 10.60
C LEU A 258 -18.41 -4.59 9.47
N ASP A 259 -19.71 -4.57 9.72
CA ASP A 259 -20.74 -3.98 8.84
C ASP A 259 -22.00 -3.67 9.65
N SER A 260 -22.96 -2.92 9.10
CA SER A 260 -24.22 -2.59 9.77
C SER A 260 -25.46 -3.01 8.96
N ILE A 261 -26.45 -3.54 9.67
CA ILE A 261 -27.83 -3.70 9.20
C ILE A 261 -28.75 -2.90 10.11
N SER A 262 -29.96 -2.54 9.68
CA SER A 262 -30.82 -1.69 10.53
C SER A 262 -31.04 -2.31 11.92
N ASN A 263 -30.81 -1.51 12.96
CA ASN A 263 -30.83 -1.89 14.38
C ASN A 263 -29.64 -2.74 14.88
N ALA A 264 -28.61 -3.01 14.06
CA ALA A 264 -27.46 -3.81 14.48
C ALA A 264 -26.12 -3.43 13.81
N ILE A 265 -25.02 -3.57 14.55
CA ILE A 265 -23.67 -3.70 13.99
C ILE A 265 -23.25 -5.16 14.11
N LEU A 266 -22.73 -5.72 13.02
CA LEU A 266 -22.26 -7.09 12.89
C LEU A 266 -20.74 -7.12 13.06
N MET A 267 -20.20 -8.14 13.74
CA MET A 267 -18.77 -8.38 13.80
C MET A 267 -18.44 -9.85 13.50
N ALA A 268 -17.39 -10.09 12.72
CA ALA A 268 -16.95 -11.42 12.30
C ALA A 268 -15.43 -11.60 12.48
N GLY A 269 -15.04 -12.62 13.27
CA GLY A 269 -13.65 -13.07 13.39
C GLY A 269 -12.67 -11.97 13.80
N GLY A 270 -11.57 -11.84 13.06
CA GLY A 270 -10.42 -11.02 13.43
C GLY A 270 -9.38 -11.79 14.24
N GLU A 271 -8.34 -11.12 14.69
CA GLU A 271 -7.15 -11.77 15.28
C GLU A 271 -6.84 -11.27 16.70
N ILE A 272 -6.36 -12.18 17.55
CA ILE A 272 -5.73 -11.86 18.83
C ILE A 272 -4.22 -12.05 18.69
N ASP A 273 -3.47 -10.98 18.95
CA ASP A 273 -2.02 -11.03 19.13
C ASP A 273 -1.70 -11.71 20.48
N ARG A 274 -1.11 -12.91 20.45
CA ARG A 274 -0.65 -13.64 21.64
C ARG A 274 0.83 -13.34 21.98
N GLY A 275 1.44 -12.41 21.27
CA GLY A 275 2.87 -12.09 21.36
C GLY A 275 3.76 -13.04 20.57
N ASN A 276 5.02 -12.64 20.38
CA ASN A 276 6.06 -13.42 19.66
C ASN A 276 5.68 -13.81 18.21
N GLY A 277 4.80 -13.05 17.55
CA GLY A 277 4.30 -13.36 16.20
C GLY A 277 3.28 -14.50 16.15
N VAL A 278 2.72 -14.92 17.30
CA VAL A 278 1.64 -15.92 17.36
C VAL A 278 0.30 -15.18 17.33
N PHE A 279 -0.41 -15.31 16.21
CA PHE A 279 -1.75 -14.75 16.04
C PHE A 279 -2.81 -15.86 16.16
N GLU A 280 -3.85 -15.61 16.94
CA GLU A 280 -5.02 -16.50 17.06
C GLU A 280 -6.18 -15.90 16.26
N ARG A 281 -6.48 -16.52 15.12
CA ARG A 281 -7.58 -16.11 14.25
C ARG A 281 -8.91 -16.66 14.75
N LEU A 282 -9.88 -15.77 14.88
CA LEU A 282 -11.19 -16.06 15.45
C LEU A 282 -12.22 -16.38 14.36
N THR A 283 -13.15 -17.27 14.68
CA THR A 283 -14.20 -17.75 13.76
C THR A 283 -15.61 -17.42 14.27
N ASP A 284 -15.73 -16.64 15.35
CA ASP A 284 -17.00 -16.28 15.98
C ASP A 284 -17.68 -15.07 15.29
N TYR A 285 -19.00 -15.01 15.42
CA TYR A 285 -19.79 -13.85 15.02
C TYR A 285 -20.47 -13.22 16.23
N TRP A 286 -20.60 -11.89 16.21
CA TRP A 286 -21.29 -11.10 17.23
C TRP A 286 -22.23 -10.09 16.60
N VAL A 287 -23.25 -9.71 17.35
CA VAL A 287 -24.21 -8.65 16.99
C VAL A 287 -24.31 -7.67 18.14
N LEU A 288 -24.12 -6.38 17.86
CA LEU A 288 -24.44 -5.27 18.77
C LEU A 288 -25.79 -4.68 18.35
N ASP A 289 -26.84 -4.89 19.13
CA ASP A 289 -28.13 -4.24 18.90
C ASP A 289 -28.00 -2.73 19.19
N THR A 290 -28.25 -1.87 18.20
CA THR A 290 -28.02 -0.40 18.29
C THR A 290 -29.15 0.38 18.97
N ARG A 291 -30.15 -0.33 19.51
CA ARG A 291 -31.27 0.24 20.28
C ARG A 291 -31.05 0.09 21.78
N THR A 292 -30.51 -1.07 22.16
CA THR A 292 -30.23 -1.49 23.55
C THR A 292 -28.74 -1.38 23.91
N PHE A 293 -27.87 -1.34 22.91
CA PHE A 293 -26.42 -1.40 23.03
C PHE A 293 -25.97 -2.65 23.79
N GLN A 294 -26.56 -3.80 23.42
CA GLN A 294 -26.17 -5.10 23.95
C GLN A 294 -25.49 -5.95 22.87
N TRP A 295 -24.31 -6.46 23.21
CA TRP A 295 -23.63 -7.52 22.46
C TRP A 295 -24.32 -8.86 22.70
N THR A 296 -24.49 -9.63 21.63
CA THR A 296 -24.94 -11.03 21.66
C THR A 296 -23.95 -11.86 20.85
N GLN A 297 -23.45 -12.98 21.40
CA GLN A 297 -22.66 -13.93 20.61
C GLN A 297 -23.60 -14.80 19.77
N VAL A 298 -23.29 -14.93 18.49
CA VAL A 298 -24.04 -15.79 17.58
C VAL A 298 -23.64 -17.25 17.83
N PRO A 299 -24.59 -18.20 17.97
CA PRO A 299 -24.28 -19.62 18.15
C PRO A 299 -23.93 -20.30 16.81
N ALA A 300 -22.98 -19.72 16.06
CA ALA A 300 -22.43 -20.24 14.82
C ALA A 300 -20.98 -19.74 14.63
N THR A 301 -20.20 -20.44 13.81
CA THR A 301 -18.82 -20.07 13.47
C THR A 301 -18.59 -20.14 11.97
N MET A 302 -17.51 -19.50 11.51
CA MET A 302 -16.95 -19.72 10.17
C MET A 302 -16.54 -21.18 9.96
N SER A 303 -16.54 -21.63 8.70
CA SER A 303 -15.98 -22.93 8.29
C SER A 303 -14.45 -22.97 8.33
N CYS A 304 -13.80 -21.82 8.23
CA CYS A 304 -12.35 -21.63 8.31
C CYS A 304 -12.02 -20.23 8.87
N PRO A 305 -10.93 -20.07 9.64
CA PRO A 305 -10.47 -18.75 10.09
C PRO A 305 -9.87 -17.97 8.93
N LEU A 306 -10.34 -16.74 8.71
CA LEU A 306 -9.83 -15.87 7.64
C LEU A 306 -8.82 -14.85 8.17
N ILE A 307 -7.90 -14.43 7.29
CA ILE A 307 -7.06 -13.23 7.39
C ILE A 307 -7.90 -12.04 6.95
N GLU A 308 -7.84 -10.93 7.70
CA GLU A 308 -8.61 -9.70 7.46
C GLU A 308 -10.06 -9.94 6.97
N PRO A 309 -10.88 -10.73 7.70
CA PRO A 309 -12.26 -10.94 7.32
C PRO A 309 -12.98 -9.61 7.14
N ARG A 310 -13.70 -9.47 6.03
CA ARG A 310 -14.60 -8.37 5.71
C ARG A 310 -16.03 -8.86 5.75
N LEU A 311 -16.96 -7.96 6.04
CA LEU A 311 -18.40 -8.22 6.06
C LEU A 311 -19.09 -7.42 4.96
N THR A 312 -20.07 -8.06 4.31
CA THR A 312 -20.98 -7.43 3.37
C THR A 312 -22.39 -7.94 3.64
N SER A 313 -23.27 -7.09 4.14
CA SER A 313 -24.70 -7.35 4.23
C SER A 313 -25.40 -6.92 2.93
N ALA A 314 -26.13 -7.85 2.32
CA ALA A 314 -26.84 -7.62 1.08
C ALA A 314 -28.33 -7.32 1.33
N HIS A 315 -28.98 -6.56 0.42
CA HIS A 315 -30.39 -6.20 0.60
C HIS A 315 -31.34 -7.41 0.58
N SER A 316 -30.93 -8.54 -0.02
CA SER A 316 -31.63 -9.83 0.05
C SER A 316 -31.77 -10.41 1.47
N GLY A 317 -30.94 -9.94 2.42
CA GLY A 317 -30.75 -10.57 3.73
C GLY A 317 -29.63 -11.62 3.76
N ASN A 318 -28.95 -11.89 2.64
CA ASN A 318 -27.69 -12.63 2.68
C ASN A 318 -26.61 -11.77 3.36
N ILE A 319 -25.75 -12.39 4.16
CA ILE A 319 -24.52 -11.78 4.68
C ILE A 319 -23.34 -12.58 4.15
N TYR A 320 -22.32 -11.90 3.64
CA TYR A 320 -21.10 -12.51 3.15
C TYR A 320 -19.93 -12.12 4.04
N VAL A 321 -19.20 -13.13 4.53
CA VAL A 321 -17.93 -12.97 5.25
C VAL A 321 -16.85 -13.43 4.29
N TRP A 322 -15.88 -12.60 3.97
CA TRP A 322 -14.89 -12.89 2.95
C TRP A 322 -13.52 -12.35 3.33
N GLY A 323 -12.45 -12.93 2.77
CA GLY A 323 -11.07 -12.61 3.16
C GLY A 323 -10.13 -13.76 2.82
N ASP A 324 -8.86 -13.62 3.16
CA ASP A 324 -7.81 -14.53 2.72
C ASP A 324 -7.68 -15.76 3.63
N PHE A 325 -7.21 -16.87 3.04
CA PHE A 325 -6.90 -18.10 3.78
C PHE A 325 -5.53 -18.64 3.35
N ASP A 326 -4.68 -18.96 4.33
CA ASP A 326 -3.27 -19.33 4.16
C ASP A 326 -2.97 -20.82 4.32
N GLN A 327 -4.00 -21.67 4.44
CA GLN A 327 -3.83 -23.12 4.56
C GLN A 327 -4.02 -23.82 3.20
N PRO A 328 -3.23 -24.87 2.89
CA PRO A 328 -3.28 -25.53 1.58
C PRO A 328 -4.67 -26.08 1.19
N LEU A 329 -5.06 -25.90 -0.08
CA LEU A 329 -6.26 -26.51 -0.66
C LEU A 329 -5.92 -27.60 -1.70
N PRO A 330 -6.78 -28.63 -1.85
CA PRO A 330 -6.68 -29.57 -2.96
C PRO A 330 -6.76 -28.85 -4.31
N GLY A 331 -5.68 -28.93 -5.11
CA GLY A 331 -5.61 -28.32 -6.44
C GLY A 331 -5.13 -26.87 -6.49
N MET A 332 -4.71 -26.28 -5.37
CA MET A 332 -3.99 -25.00 -5.31
C MET A 332 -2.49 -25.21 -5.05
N PRO A 333 -1.64 -24.19 -5.26
CA PRO A 333 -0.28 -24.17 -4.73
C PRO A 333 -0.25 -24.42 -3.21
N PRO A 334 0.83 -25.02 -2.66
CA PRO A 334 0.98 -25.27 -1.23
C PRO A 334 1.37 -24.03 -0.41
N GLU A 335 1.70 -22.92 -1.08
CA GLU A 335 2.20 -21.67 -0.50
C GLU A 335 1.39 -20.47 -1.01
N GLY A 336 1.20 -19.48 -0.14
CA GLY A 336 0.43 -18.26 -0.41
C GLY A 336 -1.05 -18.32 0.01
N THR A 337 -1.74 -17.18 -0.12
CA THR A 337 -3.14 -17.03 0.26
C THR A 337 -4.11 -17.18 -0.91
N HIS A 338 -5.39 -17.38 -0.59
CA HIS A 338 -6.49 -17.34 -1.55
C HIS A 338 -7.76 -16.82 -0.88
N LEU A 339 -8.61 -16.15 -1.65
CA LEU A 339 -9.89 -15.63 -1.21
C LEU A 339 -10.84 -16.76 -0.80
N ARG A 340 -11.52 -16.57 0.33
CA ARG A 340 -12.69 -17.35 0.74
C ARG A 340 -13.91 -16.46 0.91
N ILE A 341 -15.08 -17.06 0.68
CA ILE A 341 -16.39 -16.41 0.63
C ILE A 341 -17.36 -17.32 1.38
N LEU A 342 -17.82 -16.87 2.55
CA LEU A 342 -18.73 -17.60 3.42
C LEU A 342 -20.08 -16.88 3.44
N ARG A 343 -21.11 -17.55 2.92
CA ARG A 343 -22.48 -17.03 2.98
C ARG A 343 -23.10 -17.41 4.31
N VAL A 344 -23.37 -16.41 5.13
CA VAL A 344 -24.03 -16.54 6.44
C VAL A 344 -25.52 -16.21 6.30
N THR A 345 -26.35 -17.06 6.86
CA THR A 345 -27.82 -17.00 6.78
C THR A 345 -28.43 -17.30 8.15
N GLY A 346 -29.59 -16.73 8.45
CA GLY A 346 -30.24 -16.75 9.76
C GLY A 346 -29.98 -15.49 10.60
N LEU A 347 -28.99 -14.65 10.24
CA LEU A 347 -28.64 -13.40 10.93
C LEU A 347 -29.61 -12.25 10.59
N GLU A 348 -30.19 -12.23 9.39
CA GLU A 348 -31.18 -11.24 8.92
C GLU A 348 -32.42 -11.13 9.82
N LYS A 349 -32.67 -12.18 10.61
CA LYS A 349 -33.72 -12.21 11.65
C LYS A 349 -33.41 -11.32 12.86
N ALA A 350 -32.29 -10.58 12.84
CA ALA A 350 -31.96 -9.48 13.75
C ALA A 350 -32.64 -8.13 13.41
N ASN A 351 -33.47 -8.07 12.35
CA ASN A 351 -34.32 -6.97 11.84
C ASN A 351 -33.81 -6.28 10.55
N ASN A 352 -34.16 -6.83 9.38
CA ASN A 352 -34.06 -6.07 8.13
C ASN A 352 -34.98 -4.83 8.15
N PRO A 353 -34.56 -3.70 7.54
CA PRO A 353 -35.47 -2.58 7.28
C PRO A 353 -36.47 -2.92 6.15
N PRO A 354 -37.57 -2.16 6.01
CA PRO A 354 -38.29 -2.13 4.74
C PRO A 354 -37.38 -1.66 3.60
N GLY A 355 -37.74 -1.96 2.35
CA GLY A 355 -37.19 -1.26 1.19
C GLY A 355 -37.49 0.23 1.26
N TYR A 356 -36.76 1.05 0.50
CA TYR A 356 -36.95 2.52 0.50
C TYR A 356 -38.43 2.87 0.31
N THR A 357 -39.01 3.64 1.24
CA THR A 357 -40.38 4.11 1.12
C THR A 357 -40.52 4.90 -0.19
N PRO A 358 -41.53 4.60 -1.04
CA PRO A 358 -41.63 5.18 -2.37
C PRO A 358 -42.00 6.67 -2.29
N TYR A 359 -40.99 7.52 -2.19
CA TYR A 359 -41.09 8.92 -2.59
C TYR A 359 -41.47 8.95 -4.06
N ALA A 360 -42.66 9.47 -4.36
CA ALA A 360 -43.29 9.36 -5.65
C ALA A 360 -42.62 10.26 -6.71
N THR A 361 -41.51 9.79 -7.26
CA THR A 361 -40.97 10.21 -8.55
C THR A 361 -41.29 9.14 -9.58
N PRO A 362 -41.96 9.47 -10.71
CA PRO A 362 -42.16 8.51 -11.79
C PRO A 362 -40.80 8.05 -12.33
N ALA A 363 -40.69 6.79 -12.78
CA ALA A 363 -39.58 6.40 -13.62
C ALA A 363 -39.56 7.33 -14.86
N PRO A 364 -38.41 7.93 -15.21
CA PRO A 364 -38.35 8.85 -16.34
C PRO A 364 -38.75 8.14 -17.63
N PRO A 365 -39.47 8.82 -18.55
CA PRO A 365 -39.99 8.18 -19.75
C PRO A 365 -38.85 7.62 -20.60
N ALA A 366 -38.97 6.37 -21.03
CA ALA A 366 -37.99 5.74 -21.90
C ALA A 366 -37.80 6.58 -23.18
N TYR A 367 -36.53 6.84 -23.53
CA TYR A 367 -36.20 7.58 -24.75
C TYR A 367 -36.73 6.86 -25.99
N PRO A 368 -37.25 7.57 -27.02
CA PRO A 368 -37.86 6.92 -28.17
C PRO A 368 -36.85 6.12 -28.99
N SER A 369 -37.11 4.82 -29.17
CA SER A 369 -36.37 3.98 -30.11
C SER A 369 -36.78 4.32 -31.55
N LEU A 370 -35.88 4.96 -32.30
CA LEU A 370 -35.92 4.98 -33.77
C LEU A 370 -35.39 3.60 -34.22
N ASP A 371 -36.20 2.63 -34.65
CA ASP A 371 -37.05 2.73 -35.85
C ASP A 371 -38.25 1.75 -35.83
N ASP A 372 -39.18 1.92 -36.76
CA ASP A 372 -40.52 1.30 -36.76
C ASP A 372 -40.71 0.21 -37.85
N LYS A 373 -41.47 -0.87 -37.54
CA LYS A 373 -42.54 -1.40 -38.43
C LYS A 373 -43.42 -2.55 -37.87
N SER A 374 -44.73 -2.30 -37.87
CA SER A 374 -45.87 -3.20 -38.20
C SER A 374 -46.20 -4.44 -37.33
N THR A 375 -47.05 -4.24 -36.29
CA THR A 375 -48.49 -4.65 -36.20
C THR A 375 -48.96 -6.12 -36.45
N PRO A 376 -50.19 -6.56 -36.02
CA PRO A 376 -50.75 -6.48 -34.66
C PRO A 376 -51.64 -7.71 -34.21
N TYR A 377 -51.57 -8.12 -32.91
CA TYR A 377 -52.67 -8.75 -32.11
C TYR A 377 -53.22 -10.16 -32.57
N PRO A 378 -54.08 -10.89 -31.80
CA PRO A 378 -54.31 -10.96 -30.34
C PRO A 378 -54.21 -12.44 -29.78
N PRO A 379 -55.09 -13.01 -28.91
CA PRO A 379 -54.68 -13.41 -27.55
C PRO A 379 -54.80 -14.92 -27.21
N ALA A 380 -54.31 -15.31 -26.03
CA ALA A 380 -54.46 -16.66 -25.45
C ALA A 380 -55.89 -16.95 -24.94
N PRO A 381 -56.26 -18.24 -24.75
CA PRO A 381 -56.74 -18.64 -23.42
C PRO A 381 -56.43 -20.07 -22.93
N SER A 382 -56.55 -20.22 -21.59
CA SER A 382 -57.06 -21.38 -20.81
C SER A 382 -56.33 -22.73 -20.70
N GLN A 383 -55.80 -22.97 -19.48
CA GLN A 383 -56.00 -24.12 -18.57
C GLN A 383 -55.79 -25.59 -19.01
N GLY A 384 -55.04 -26.31 -18.17
CA GLY A 384 -54.94 -27.79 -18.09
C GLY A 384 -53.67 -28.18 -17.30
N GLY A 385 -53.66 -29.23 -16.47
CA GLY A 385 -52.51 -29.50 -15.61
C GLY A 385 -52.27 -30.96 -15.17
N TYR A 386 -50.97 -31.30 -15.05
CA TYR A 386 -50.36 -32.48 -14.40
C TYR A 386 -50.74 -33.89 -14.93
N PRO A 387 -49.94 -34.94 -14.63
CA PRO A 387 -48.51 -35.18 -14.94
C PRO A 387 -48.40 -36.54 -15.74
N PRO A 388 -47.29 -37.31 -15.81
CA PRO A 388 -45.88 -37.12 -15.41
C PRO A 388 -44.85 -37.34 -16.55
N ALA A 389 -43.56 -37.30 -16.22
CA ALA A 389 -42.43 -37.58 -17.14
C ALA A 389 -42.21 -39.09 -17.38
N PRO A 390 -41.39 -39.46 -18.40
CA PRO A 390 -40.04 -39.90 -18.03
C PRO A 390 -38.88 -39.51 -19.00
N SER A 391 -37.76 -39.14 -18.37
CA SER A 391 -36.35 -39.43 -18.73
C SER A 391 -35.76 -39.25 -20.16
N GLN A 392 -34.64 -38.52 -20.18
CA GLN A 392 -33.48 -38.56 -21.10
C GLN A 392 -33.61 -37.95 -22.52
N GLY A 393 -32.58 -37.15 -22.86
CA GLY A 393 -32.43 -36.41 -24.11
C GLY A 393 -31.68 -35.11 -23.84
N GLY A 394 -30.34 -35.15 -23.82
CA GLY A 394 -29.52 -33.98 -23.49
C GLY A 394 -29.45 -32.95 -24.63
N SER A 395 -29.82 -31.71 -24.35
CA SER A 395 -29.62 -30.55 -25.24
C SER A 395 -28.61 -29.58 -24.62
N ALA A 396 -27.53 -29.27 -25.34
CA ALA A 396 -26.53 -28.32 -24.87
C ALA A 396 -27.09 -26.89 -24.73
N LEU A 397 -26.56 -26.14 -23.77
CA LEU A 397 -26.75 -24.68 -23.71
C LEU A 397 -26.07 -24.02 -24.92
N PRO A 398 -26.57 -22.87 -25.40
CA PRO A 398 -25.96 -22.14 -26.51
C PRO A 398 -24.52 -21.70 -26.15
N PRO A 399 -23.58 -21.65 -27.12
CA PRO A 399 -22.22 -21.19 -26.86
C PRO A 399 -22.17 -19.73 -26.39
N TYR A 400 -21.27 -19.44 -25.44
CA TYR A 400 -20.88 -18.06 -25.15
C TYR A 400 -20.24 -17.42 -26.40
N PRO A 401 -20.53 -16.15 -26.72
CA PRO A 401 -19.85 -15.43 -27.80
C PRO A 401 -18.35 -15.30 -27.52
N ALA A 402 -17.52 -15.53 -28.53
CA ALA A 402 -16.08 -15.23 -28.44
C ALA A 402 -15.86 -13.71 -28.47
N TYR A 403 -15.19 -13.18 -27.45
CA TYR A 403 -14.86 -11.76 -27.35
C TYR A 403 -13.87 -11.33 -28.44
N ASN A 404 -14.14 -10.20 -29.11
CA ASN A 404 -13.29 -9.63 -30.14
C ASN A 404 -12.78 -8.24 -29.69
N PRO A 405 -11.49 -8.08 -29.38
CA PRO A 405 -10.94 -6.83 -28.81
C PRO A 405 -10.86 -5.66 -29.80
N ASN A 406 -11.17 -5.85 -31.10
CA ASN A 406 -10.91 -4.86 -32.15
C ASN A 406 -12.13 -3.99 -32.56
N GLN A 407 -13.17 -3.87 -31.73
CA GLN A 407 -14.25 -2.87 -31.91
C GLN A 407 -14.10 -1.69 -30.95
N GLY A 408 -13.13 -0.81 -31.21
CA GLY A 408 -13.08 0.52 -30.59
C GLY A 408 -14.19 1.42 -31.14
N ASN A 409 -15.03 1.98 -30.26
CA ASN A 409 -16.20 2.78 -30.64
C ASN A 409 -16.02 4.24 -30.20
N TYR A 410 -15.75 5.13 -31.16
CA TYR A 410 -15.54 6.56 -30.91
C TYR A 410 -16.85 7.31 -30.69
N GLY A 411 -17.10 7.79 -29.46
CA GLY A 411 -18.15 8.77 -29.16
C GLY A 411 -17.58 10.20 -29.21
N ASN A 412 -18.08 11.04 -30.12
CA ASN A 412 -17.51 12.36 -30.40
C ASN A 412 -18.19 13.48 -29.60
N ALA A 413 -17.41 14.31 -28.89
CA ALA A 413 -17.88 15.47 -28.13
C ALA A 413 -17.06 16.73 -28.50
N SER A 414 -17.47 17.40 -29.58
CA SER A 414 -16.79 18.58 -30.11
C SER A 414 -17.10 19.86 -29.34
N TYR A 415 -16.08 20.59 -28.87
CA TYR A 415 -16.22 21.95 -28.35
C TYR A 415 -15.74 22.99 -29.38
N GLN A 416 -16.62 23.92 -29.75
CA GLN A 416 -16.25 25.13 -30.50
C GLN A 416 -15.83 26.25 -29.52
N GLY A 417 -14.97 27.17 -29.97
CA GLY A 417 -14.31 28.14 -29.09
C GLY A 417 -14.57 29.62 -29.38
N GLY A 418 -14.31 30.45 -28.36
CA GLY A 418 -14.23 31.91 -28.42
C GLY A 418 -15.47 32.67 -27.92
N PRO A 419 -15.37 33.99 -27.62
CA PRO A 419 -14.20 34.86 -27.76
C PRO A 419 -13.69 35.46 -26.41
N SER A 420 -12.69 36.34 -26.49
CA SER A 420 -11.95 36.95 -25.38
C SER A 420 -12.64 38.15 -24.68
N GLY A 421 -12.23 38.42 -23.43
CA GLY A 421 -12.51 39.64 -22.66
C GLY A 421 -11.25 40.11 -21.90
N GLN A 422 -11.13 41.42 -21.61
CA GLN A 422 -9.88 42.04 -21.16
C GLN A 422 -9.80 42.34 -19.64
N TYR A 423 -8.58 42.47 -19.13
CA TYR A 423 -8.25 43.03 -17.81
C TYR A 423 -8.73 44.50 -17.66
N PRO A 424 -8.78 45.03 -16.42
CA PRO A 424 -7.67 45.89 -16.02
C PRO A 424 -7.09 45.61 -14.62
N GLN A 425 -5.79 45.87 -14.45
CA GLN A 425 -5.13 46.00 -13.14
C GLN A 425 -5.55 47.30 -12.43
N ASN A 426 -5.40 47.35 -11.11
CA ASN A 426 -4.85 48.55 -10.46
C ASN A 426 -4.18 48.22 -9.11
N SER A 427 -3.34 49.13 -8.60
CA SER A 427 -2.27 48.81 -7.66
C SER A 427 -2.07 49.86 -6.53
N TYR A 428 -1.35 49.46 -5.47
CA TYR A 428 -0.84 50.27 -4.36
C TYR A 428 -1.89 50.75 -3.33
N ALA A 429 -1.55 51.07 -2.06
CA ALA A 429 -0.22 51.24 -1.46
C ALA A 429 -0.11 50.70 -0.01
N THR A 430 1.14 50.62 0.47
CA THR A 430 1.65 50.12 1.76
C THR A 430 1.35 51.00 2.99
N GLY A 431 1.46 50.41 4.18
CA GLY A 431 1.73 51.11 5.44
C GLY A 431 2.61 50.27 6.38
N GLU A 432 3.87 50.67 6.60
CA GLU A 432 4.82 49.96 7.47
C GLU A 432 4.71 50.39 8.95
N ILE A 433 5.10 49.50 9.86
CA ILE A 433 6.03 49.83 10.96
C ILE A 433 7.12 48.74 11.01
N GLN A 434 8.36 49.15 11.28
CA GLN A 434 9.58 48.39 11.00
C GLN A 434 10.10 47.57 12.20
N ILE A 435 10.92 46.55 11.91
CA ILE A 435 11.82 45.88 12.87
C ILE A 435 13.26 46.01 12.30
N PRO A 436 14.31 46.25 13.12
CA PRO A 436 15.58 46.77 12.60
C PRO A 436 16.41 45.84 11.70
N GLN A 437 17.11 46.49 10.75
CA GLN A 437 18.27 45.98 9.99
C GLN A 437 19.49 45.82 10.94
N GLN A 438 20.59 45.12 10.62
CA GLN A 438 21.50 45.27 9.47
C GLN A 438 22.24 43.93 9.19
N GLN A 439 22.42 43.52 7.93
CA GLN A 439 23.54 43.84 7.01
C GLN A 439 24.94 43.53 7.61
N GLY A 440 25.85 42.79 6.97
CA GLY A 440 25.88 42.19 5.62
C GLY A 440 27.04 42.75 4.78
N HIS A 441 27.70 41.92 3.97
CA HIS A 441 28.26 42.33 2.67
C HIS A 441 28.78 41.16 1.81
N ASP A 442 28.56 41.38 0.53
CA ASP A 442 28.80 40.61 -0.68
C ASP A 442 30.29 40.39 -1.00
N LEU A 443 30.58 39.45 -1.92
CA LEU A 443 31.12 39.83 -3.23
C LEU A 443 31.00 38.70 -4.28
N HIS A 444 31.26 39.03 -5.55
CA HIS A 444 30.67 38.37 -6.73
C HIS A 444 31.73 37.77 -7.68
N GLY A 445 31.45 36.60 -8.28
CA GLY A 445 32.11 36.06 -9.48
C GLY A 445 33.41 35.24 -9.28
N SER A 446 33.84 34.36 -10.20
CA SER A 446 33.28 33.99 -11.52
C SER A 446 33.70 32.58 -12.00
N TYR A 447 32.79 31.92 -12.73
CA TYR A 447 32.86 30.67 -13.51
C TYR A 447 34.21 30.06 -13.99
N ALA A 448 34.37 28.73 -13.79
CA ALA A 448 34.99 27.75 -14.72
C ALA A 448 34.75 26.28 -14.23
N THR A 449 33.64 25.60 -14.58
CA THR A 449 33.44 24.66 -15.74
C THR A 449 33.76 23.15 -15.52
N THR A 450 32.84 22.29 -16.03
CA THR A 450 32.95 20.81 -16.32
C THR A 450 32.79 19.78 -15.18
N PRO A 451 32.43 18.48 -15.47
CA PRO A 451 31.50 17.93 -16.50
C PRO A 451 30.65 16.66 -16.08
N SER A 452 29.69 16.17 -16.91
CA SER A 452 28.27 15.63 -16.72
C SER A 452 27.73 14.26 -16.18
N GLY A 453 26.76 14.28 -15.22
CA GLY A 453 25.93 13.15 -14.69
C GLY A 453 25.42 13.24 -13.20
N GLN A 454 24.09 13.13 -12.93
CA GLN A 454 23.48 13.09 -11.56
C GLN A 454 22.10 12.38 -11.49
N THR A 455 21.56 12.22 -10.26
CA THR A 455 20.25 11.63 -9.89
C THR A 455 19.26 12.70 -9.37
N ALA A 456 17.96 12.58 -9.70
CA ALA A 456 16.90 13.46 -9.16
C ALA A 456 16.36 13.00 -7.78
N PHE A 457 15.79 13.93 -7.01
CA PHE A 457 15.22 13.74 -5.68
C PHE A 457 13.67 13.83 -5.71
N TYR A 458 12.99 13.35 -4.66
CA TYR A 458 11.51 13.27 -4.61
C TYR A 458 10.89 14.08 -3.45
N PRO A 459 9.81 14.86 -3.71
CA PRO A 459 9.19 15.76 -2.73
C PRO A 459 8.32 15.04 -1.69
N LYS A 460 8.02 15.77 -0.60
CA LYS A 460 7.44 15.22 0.63
C LYS A 460 5.91 15.05 0.56
N LYS A 461 5.41 13.81 0.57
CA LYS A 461 4.20 13.33 1.29
C LYS A 461 4.09 11.80 1.17
N LYS A 462 3.33 11.16 2.07
CA LYS A 462 3.21 9.70 2.12
C LYS A 462 2.24 9.19 1.04
N LYS A 463 2.79 8.87 -0.14
CA LYS A 463 2.08 8.35 -1.32
C LYS A 463 2.55 6.94 -1.70
N SER A 464 1.75 6.21 -2.46
CA SER A 464 2.17 4.95 -3.08
C SER A 464 3.27 5.20 -4.12
N CYS A 465 4.51 4.81 -3.82
CA CYS A 465 5.51 4.53 -4.85
C CYS A 465 5.31 3.08 -5.29
N SER A 466 4.53 2.88 -6.35
CA SER A 466 4.22 1.54 -6.87
C SER A 466 5.42 1.03 -7.67
N ILE A 467 5.89 -0.18 -7.35
CA ILE A 467 6.89 -0.91 -8.14
C ILE A 467 6.40 -1.01 -9.60
N HIS A 468 7.29 -0.79 -10.56
CA HIS A 468 7.00 -0.74 -12.00
C HIS A 468 5.99 0.35 -12.45
N ALA A 469 5.69 1.37 -11.63
CA ALA A 469 4.90 2.51 -12.08
C ALA A 469 5.56 3.18 -13.30
N THR A 470 4.77 3.42 -14.36
CA THR A 470 5.25 4.15 -15.53
C THR A 470 5.36 5.64 -15.24
N VAL A 471 6.50 6.20 -15.62
CA VAL A 471 6.94 7.57 -15.33
C VAL A 471 7.67 8.13 -16.54
N TYR A 472 7.75 9.45 -16.67
CA TYR A 472 8.34 10.12 -17.82
C TYR A 472 9.47 11.04 -17.36
N CYS A 473 10.69 10.73 -17.81
CA CYS A 473 11.88 11.54 -17.63
C CYS A 473 11.88 12.68 -18.64
N ARG A 474 11.95 13.92 -18.13
CA ARG A 474 11.81 15.14 -18.93
C ARG A 474 12.99 16.06 -18.72
N TYR A 475 13.37 16.76 -19.79
CA TYR A 475 14.72 17.31 -19.94
C TYR A 475 14.67 18.81 -20.26
N PHE A 476 15.38 19.60 -19.45
CA PHE A 476 15.27 21.06 -19.44
C PHE A 476 16.62 21.74 -19.66
N ASP A 477 16.59 22.88 -20.36
CA ASP A 477 17.73 23.80 -20.47
C ASP A 477 17.82 24.77 -19.27
N ARG A 478 18.84 25.63 -19.29
CA ARG A 478 19.05 26.72 -18.29
C ARG A 478 17.89 27.69 -18.15
N ASN A 479 17.04 27.80 -19.16
CA ASN A 479 15.88 28.68 -19.18
C ASN A 479 14.62 27.99 -18.61
N LYS A 480 14.76 26.75 -18.10
CA LYS A 480 13.67 25.85 -17.73
C LYS A 480 12.72 25.52 -18.90
N LYS A 481 13.22 25.63 -20.13
CA LYS A 481 12.49 25.20 -21.33
C LYS A 481 12.74 23.71 -21.55
N GLU A 482 11.69 22.95 -21.83
CA GLU A 482 11.81 21.56 -22.28
C GLU A 482 12.48 21.51 -23.68
N ILE A 483 13.41 20.57 -23.85
CA ILE A 483 14.30 20.48 -25.03
C ILE A 483 14.32 19.12 -25.72
N ASP A 484 13.62 18.13 -25.18
CA ASP A 484 13.49 16.78 -25.75
C ASP A 484 12.10 16.22 -25.40
N GLU A 485 11.65 15.19 -26.12
CA GLU A 485 10.36 14.55 -25.84
C GLU A 485 10.43 13.76 -24.51
N PRO A 486 9.34 13.71 -23.72
CA PRO A 486 9.30 12.95 -22.47
C PRO A 486 9.61 11.46 -22.67
N VAL A 487 10.72 10.99 -22.07
CA VAL A 487 11.18 9.60 -22.23
C VAL A 487 10.54 8.72 -21.17
N GLN A 488 9.78 7.72 -21.60
CA GLN A 488 9.17 6.74 -20.71
C GLN A 488 10.24 5.93 -19.95
N SER A 489 10.01 5.74 -18.65
CA SER A 489 10.80 4.95 -17.72
C SER A 489 9.85 4.26 -16.71
N LEU A 490 10.42 3.51 -15.78
CA LEU A 490 9.70 2.79 -14.72
C LEU A 490 10.30 3.14 -13.36
N ILE A 491 9.48 3.10 -12.30
CA ILE A 491 9.98 3.03 -10.93
C ILE A 491 10.45 1.59 -10.65
N TYR A 492 11.74 1.39 -10.38
CA TYR A 492 12.30 0.07 -10.08
C TYR A 492 13.60 0.15 -9.25
N PRO A 493 13.74 -0.58 -8.12
CA PRO A 493 12.71 -1.46 -7.54
C PRO A 493 11.60 -0.66 -6.87
N LEU A 494 11.89 0.23 -5.90
CA LEU A 494 10.85 0.90 -5.11
C LEU A 494 10.81 2.44 -5.16
N PHE A 495 11.96 3.12 -5.30
CA PHE A 495 12.03 4.60 -5.23
C PHE A 495 12.97 5.21 -6.29
N THR A 496 13.23 4.45 -7.35
CA THR A 496 14.34 4.66 -8.29
C THR A 496 13.82 4.71 -9.71
N ILE A 497 14.34 5.63 -10.53
CA ILE A 497 13.89 5.79 -11.93
C ILE A 497 15.10 5.90 -12.84
N TYR A 498 15.16 5.05 -13.87
CA TYR A 498 16.25 5.06 -14.84
C TYR A 498 15.94 6.05 -15.98
N CYS A 499 16.40 7.28 -15.84
CA CYS A 499 16.33 8.27 -16.92
C CYS A 499 17.53 8.14 -17.87
N PRO A 500 17.33 7.90 -19.18
CA PRO A 500 18.42 7.88 -20.14
C PRO A 500 19.19 9.21 -20.18
N ARG A 501 20.51 9.14 -20.36
CA ARG A 501 21.37 10.33 -20.45
C ARG A 501 21.12 11.06 -21.78
N LYS A 502 20.88 12.36 -21.70
CA LYS A 502 20.79 13.28 -22.85
C LYS A 502 21.95 14.28 -22.77
N GLU A 503 22.36 14.85 -23.91
CA GLU A 503 23.36 15.92 -23.95
C GLU A 503 22.69 17.30 -23.88
N ASN A 504 23.42 18.31 -23.40
CA ASN A 504 22.97 19.71 -23.30
C ASN A 504 21.73 19.95 -22.42
N ILE A 505 21.50 19.07 -21.44
CA ILE A 505 20.51 19.26 -20.37
C ILE A 505 21.15 19.95 -19.17
N ASP A 506 20.37 20.78 -18.47
CA ASP A 506 20.74 21.42 -17.20
C ASP A 506 19.76 21.08 -16.07
N GLY A 507 18.58 20.52 -16.37
CA GLY A 507 17.62 20.03 -15.38
C GLY A 507 16.87 18.77 -15.84
N ILE A 508 16.45 17.95 -14.88
CA ILE A 508 15.52 16.82 -15.09
C ILE A 508 14.29 17.03 -14.19
N ALA A 509 13.12 16.70 -14.72
CA ALA A 509 11.92 16.46 -13.92
C ALA A 509 11.33 15.09 -14.27
N ILE A 510 10.54 14.54 -13.35
CA ILE A 510 9.73 13.34 -13.60
C ILE A 510 8.26 13.74 -13.60
N SER A 511 7.48 13.20 -14.53
CA SER A 511 6.02 13.29 -14.50
C SER A 511 5.33 11.94 -14.71
N GLU A 512 4.12 11.80 -14.16
CA GLU A 512 3.28 10.59 -14.28
C GLU A 512 2.73 10.39 -15.71
N THR A 513 2.69 11.45 -16.51
CA THR A 513 2.30 11.45 -17.93
C THR A 513 3.26 12.32 -18.74
N PRO A 514 3.41 12.13 -20.07
CA PRO A 514 4.33 12.94 -20.87
C PRO A 514 3.91 14.42 -20.93
N ASN A 515 2.60 14.67 -21.03
CA ASN A 515 2.04 15.99 -21.34
C ASN A 515 1.69 16.83 -20.09
N LEU A 516 2.17 16.45 -18.90
CA LEU A 516 1.85 17.16 -17.65
C LEU A 516 2.41 18.60 -17.69
N GLU A 517 1.60 19.61 -17.37
CA GLU A 517 2.12 20.97 -17.22
C GLU A 517 2.86 21.11 -15.88
N LEU A 518 4.18 21.33 -15.94
CA LEU A 518 5.07 21.36 -14.76
C LEU A 518 5.02 22.69 -13.98
N PHE A 519 3.84 23.26 -13.80
CA PHE A 519 3.65 24.49 -13.03
C PHE A 519 3.92 24.25 -11.53
N GLY A 520 5.08 24.71 -11.06
CA GLY A 520 5.45 24.66 -9.65
C GLY A 520 6.12 23.37 -9.18
N TYR A 521 6.53 22.49 -10.09
CA TYR A 521 7.40 21.36 -9.77
C TYR A 521 8.86 21.83 -9.64
N ASP A 522 9.58 21.28 -8.67
CA ASP A 522 11.03 21.46 -8.55
C ASP A 522 11.72 20.68 -9.68
N ILE A 523 12.25 21.41 -10.67
CA ILE A 523 13.14 20.85 -11.69
C ILE A 523 14.51 20.70 -11.04
N GLU A 524 14.90 19.45 -10.77
CA GLU A 524 16.19 19.15 -10.15
C GLU A 524 17.33 19.51 -11.12
N PRO A 525 18.29 20.35 -10.70
CA PRO A 525 19.42 20.71 -11.55
C PRO A 525 20.32 19.50 -11.74
N VAL A 526 20.72 19.21 -12.98
CA VAL A 526 21.64 18.11 -13.26
C VAL A 526 23.05 18.58 -12.91
N GLU A 527 23.55 18.28 -11.70
CA GLU A 527 24.99 18.40 -11.46
C GLU A 527 25.73 17.54 -12.48
N ASN A 528 26.93 17.99 -12.80
CA ASN A 528 27.67 17.40 -13.87
C ASN A 528 28.88 16.61 -13.31
N LYS A 529 28.82 15.24 -13.35
CA LYS A 529 29.92 14.25 -13.13
C LYS A 529 30.13 13.25 -14.30
N VAL A 530 31.16 13.41 -15.16
CA VAL A 530 31.26 12.74 -16.48
C VAL A 530 31.52 11.24 -16.40
N PHE A 531 30.59 10.47 -16.97
CA PHE A 531 30.86 9.09 -17.37
C PHE A 531 31.54 9.08 -18.73
N LYS A 532 32.83 8.72 -18.75
CA LYS A 532 33.71 8.71 -19.93
C LYS A 532 33.97 7.28 -20.45
N GLY A 533 32.88 6.52 -20.61
CA GLY A 533 32.89 5.14 -21.13
C GLY A 533 33.09 4.07 -20.04
N MET A 534 32.41 2.93 -20.20
CA MET A 534 32.51 1.76 -19.32
C MET A 534 33.83 1.00 -19.58
N GLN A 535 34.98 1.58 -19.23
CA GLN A 535 36.30 0.93 -19.40
C GLN A 535 37.18 0.92 -18.15
N LYS A 536 36.81 1.65 -17.09
CA LYS A 536 37.44 1.48 -15.77
C LYS A 536 36.51 2.02 -14.67
N TYR A 537 36.35 1.23 -13.61
CA TYR A 537 35.78 1.70 -12.35
C TYR A 537 36.85 2.43 -11.54
N ASP A 538 36.52 3.55 -10.90
CA ASP A 538 37.44 4.29 -10.03
C ASP A 538 37.76 3.50 -8.74
N HIS A 539 36.80 2.71 -8.27
CA HIS A 539 36.93 1.82 -7.13
C HIS A 539 36.81 0.35 -7.57
N HIS A 540 37.63 -0.54 -7.00
CA HIS A 540 37.40 -1.98 -7.18
C HIS A 540 36.25 -2.48 -6.28
N LEU A 541 36.17 -1.95 -5.07
CA LEU A 541 35.20 -2.35 -4.05
C LEU A 541 34.71 -1.11 -3.29
N ALA A 542 33.39 -0.95 -3.22
CA ALA A 542 32.68 0.05 -2.42
C ALA A 542 31.79 -0.63 -1.37
N HIS A 543 31.26 0.15 -0.42
CA HIS A 543 30.37 -0.34 0.62
C HIS A 543 29.16 0.59 0.82
N CYS A 544 27.98 0.01 0.61
CA CYS A 544 26.67 0.52 0.94
C CYS A 544 26.33 0.16 2.40
N VAL A 545 26.13 1.17 3.23
CA VAL A 545 25.90 1.01 4.67
C VAL A 545 24.43 1.28 4.97
N ALA A 546 23.74 0.34 5.61
CA ALA A 546 22.30 0.48 5.86
C ALA A 546 21.94 1.73 6.71
N PRO A 547 20.72 2.28 6.56
CA PRO A 547 20.27 3.49 7.25
C PRO A 547 20.47 3.50 8.77
N ILE A 548 21.16 4.54 9.25
CA ILE A 548 21.47 4.71 10.67
C ILE A 548 20.42 5.58 11.37
N PHE A 549 19.81 5.06 12.43
CA PHE A 549 18.79 5.74 13.22
C PHE A 549 18.87 5.42 14.73
N GLY A 550 18.07 6.12 15.54
CA GLY A 550 17.94 5.91 16.99
C GLY A 550 19.03 6.59 17.84
N SER A 551 18.76 6.73 19.14
CA SER A 551 19.52 7.57 20.07
C SER A 551 20.80 6.97 20.67
N GLU A 552 20.96 5.63 20.61
CA GLU A 552 22.16 4.95 21.16
C GLU A 552 23.46 5.41 20.44
N PRO A 553 24.61 5.55 21.15
CA PRO A 553 25.89 5.96 20.55
C PRO A 553 26.45 4.97 19.52
N LYS A 554 26.93 5.48 18.37
CA LYS A 554 27.32 4.64 17.20
C LYS A 554 28.72 4.86 16.65
N TRP A 555 29.43 5.89 17.11
CA TRP A 555 30.79 6.24 16.69
C TRP A 555 31.76 5.04 16.68
N MET A 556 31.63 4.12 17.63
CA MET A 556 32.45 2.89 17.67
C MET A 556 32.14 1.94 16.51
N TYR A 557 30.86 1.69 16.22
CA TYR A 557 30.44 0.86 15.09
C TYR A 557 30.90 1.44 13.76
N ILE A 558 30.75 2.76 13.61
CA ILE A 558 31.16 3.53 12.42
C ILE A 558 32.67 3.47 12.18
N VAL A 559 33.51 3.78 13.19
CA VAL A 559 34.97 3.78 12.99
C VAL A 559 35.51 2.37 12.71
N GLU A 560 34.96 1.35 13.38
CA GLU A 560 35.35 -0.04 13.16
C GLU A 560 34.97 -0.55 11.79
N MET A 561 33.81 -0.16 11.27
CA MET A 561 33.33 -0.55 9.94
C MET A 561 34.25 -0.03 8.86
N ILE A 562 34.50 1.28 8.89
CA ILE A 562 35.24 1.95 7.84
C ILE A 562 36.67 1.43 7.85
N GLU A 563 37.33 1.34 9.01
CA GLU A 563 38.69 0.81 9.08
C GLU A 563 38.77 -0.71 8.83
N HIS A 564 37.78 -1.53 9.20
CA HIS A 564 37.77 -2.97 8.85
C HIS A 564 37.67 -3.17 7.35
N TYR A 565 36.67 -2.55 6.72
CA TYR A 565 36.42 -2.77 5.30
C TYR A 565 37.51 -2.14 4.42
N LYS A 566 38.20 -1.09 4.87
CA LYS A 566 39.44 -0.61 4.26
C LYS A 566 40.54 -1.68 4.26
N LEU A 567 40.70 -2.46 5.33
CA LEU A 567 41.62 -3.62 5.35
C LEU A 567 41.15 -4.74 4.39
N GLN A 568 39.85 -4.82 4.11
CA GLN A 568 39.29 -5.74 3.10
C GLN A 568 39.38 -5.21 1.65
N GLY A 569 39.86 -3.99 1.44
CA GLY A 569 40.04 -3.36 0.12
C GLY A 569 38.92 -2.42 -0.32
N VAL A 570 37.96 -2.08 0.55
CA VAL A 570 36.96 -1.03 0.27
C VAL A 570 37.66 0.33 0.21
N THR A 571 37.32 1.12 -0.81
CA THR A 571 37.90 2.45 -1.05
C THR A 571 36.86 3.58 -1.16
N LYS A 572 35.56 3.25 -1.12
CA LYS A 572 34.46 4.22 -1.04
C LYS A 572 33.31 3.68 -0.18
N PHE A 573 32.76 4.54 0.67
CA PHE A 573 31.63 4.23 1.53
C PHE A 573 30.46 5.18 1.27
N TYR A 574 29.24 4.67 1.30
CA TYR A 574 28.01 5.45 1.26
C TYR A 574 27.26 5.22 2.57
N VAL A 575 27.12 6.27 3.38
CA VAL A 575 26.59 6.18 4.74
C VAL A 575 25.25 6.91 4.84
N TYR A 576 24.19 6.12 4.97
CA TYR A 576 22.82 6.59 5.08
C TYR A 576 22.50 6.88 6.55
N TYR A 577 21.96 8.05 6.87
CA TYR A 577 21.55 8.39 8.24
C TYR A 577 20.20 9.13 8.26
N ARG A 578 19.35 8.78 9.23
CA ARG A 578 18.15 9.55 9.60
C ARG A 578 18.39 10.34 10.88
N GLU A 579 18.94 9.66 11.90
CA GLU A 579 19.17 10.23 13.23
C GLU A 579 20.52 9.78 13.78
N LEU A 580 21.38 10.75 14.09
CA LEU A 580 22.71 10.56 14.67
C LEU A 580 23.01 11.66 15.70
N SER A 581 23.79 11.36 16.73
CA SER A 581 24.24 12.39 17.65
C SER A 581 25.27 13.31 16.99
N LYS A 582 25.43 14.52 17.54
CA LYS A 582 26.52 15.44 17.13
C LYS A 582 27.91 14.83 17.30
N TYR A 583 28.06 13.84 18.18
CA TYR A 583 29.32 13.14 18.42
C TYR A 583 29.63 12.13 17.30
N ASP A 584 28.64 11.34 16.89
CA ASP A 584 28.78 10.37 15.79
C ASP A 584 28.96 11.10 14.44
N MET A 585 28.21 12.18 14.22
CA MET A 585 28.30 13.00 13.01
C MET A 585 29.69 13.67 12.85
N LYS A 586 30.37 14.05 13.95
CA LYS A 586 31.74 14.57 13.90
C LYS A 586 32.72 13.55 13.29
N LEU A 587 32.53 12.26 13.62
CA LEU A 587 33.35 11.18 13.08
C LEU A 587 33.08 10.94 11.59
N LEU A 588 31.82 10.83 11.18
CA LEU A 588 31.49 10.64 9.76
C LEU A 588 32.02 11.78 8.89
N LYS A 589 31.89 13.03 9.35
CA LYS A 589 32.45 14.18 8.62
C LYS A 589 33.96 14.10 8.46
N SER A 590 34.70 13.56 9.44
CA SER A 590 36.16 13.35 9.30
C SER A 590 36.57 12.32 8.23
N TYR A 591 35.62 11.53 7.72
CA TYR A 591 35.78 10.63 6.57
C TYR A 591 35.24 11.24 5.27
N GLU A 592 34.21 12.09 5.34
CA GLU A 592 33.73 12.94 4.24
C GLU A 592 34.80 13.95 3.81
N ASP A 593 35.45 14.63 4.78
CA ASP A 593 36.60 15.54 4.62
C ASP A 593 37.81 14.91 3.90
N THR A 594 37.87 13.57 3.84
CA THR A 594 38.94 12.79 3.20
C THR A 594 38.46 12.05 1.95
N GLY A 595 37.20 12.26 1.51
CA GLY A 595 36.58 11.63 0.35
C GLY A 595 36.19 10.16 0.53
N GLU A 596 36.62 9.52 1.62
CA GLU A 596 36.41 8.10 1.95
C GLU A 596 34.92 7.77 2.06
N VAL A 597 34.13 8.67 2.64
CA VAL A 597 32.68 8.55 2.85
C VAL A 597 31.92 9.58 1.99
N GLU A 598 30.75 9.19 1.48
CA GLU A 598 29.65 10.09 1.09
C GLU A 598 28.54 9.94 2.14
N ILE A 599 28.05 11.04 2.73
CA ILE A 599 27.01 11.01 3.76
C ILE A 599 25.65 11.34 3.11
N ILE A 600 24.68 10.43 3.21
CA ILE A 600 23.34 10.59 2.65
C ILE A 600 22.31 10.72 3.78
N ASN A 601 21.54 11.81 3.76
CA ASN A 601 20.44 12.01 4.69
C ASN A 601 19.18 11.24 4.20
N VAL A 602 18.65 10.34 5.02
CA VAL A 602 17.44 9.58 4.76
C VAL A 602 16.22 10.43 5.16
N PRO A 603 15.35 10.84 4.20
CA PRO A 603 14.25 11.74 4.48
C PRO A 603 13.27 11.21 5.54
N SER A 604 12.85 12.09 6.46
CA SER A 604 11.94 11.76 7.58
C SER A 604 10.52 11.35 7.20
N TYR A 605 10.20 11.24 5.90
CA TYR A 605 8.94 10.68 5.39
C TYR A 605 8.98 9.16 5.16
N PHE A 606 10.17 8.54 5.15
CA PHE A 606 10.30 7.09 5.25
C PHE A 606 10.08 6.69 6.72
N LEU A 607 8.81 6.45 7.08
CA LEU A 607 8.39 6.37 8.48
C LEU A 607 8.84 5.08 9.18
N ASP A 608 8.67 3.93 8.53
CA ASP A 608 9.03 2.60 9.01
C ASP A 608 10.46 2.19 8.60
N ASN A 609 10.99 1.12 9.20
CA ASN A 609 12.38 0.69 8.98
C ASN A 609 12.60 0.00 7.63
N ILE A 610 11.59 -0.69 7.08
CA ILE A 610 11.69 -1.46 5.84
C ILE A 610 11.80 -0.51 4.65
N SER A 611 10.91 0.49 4.57
CA SER A 611 10.96 1.55 3.56
C SER A 611 12.29 2.31 3.57
N GLN A 612 12.88 2.55 4.75
CA GLN A 612 14.20 3.17 4.88
C GLN A 612 15.31 2.26 4.31
N GLN A 613 15.34 0.98 4.70
CA GLN A 613 16.35 0.03 4.23
C GLN A 613 16.29 -0.15 2.71
N LEU A 614 15.10 -0.34 2.15
CA LEU A 614 14.87 -0.48 0.71
C LEU A 614 15.30 0.78 -0.07
N TYR A 615 15.04 1.99 0.46
CA TYR A 615 15.57 3.24 -0.11
C TYR A 615 17.11 3.27 -0.12
N GLY A 616 17.75 2.94 1.01
CA GLY A 616 19.21 2.95 1.14
C GLY A 616 19.91 1.94 0.23
N ILE A 617 19.35 0.73 0.08
CA ILE A 617 19.83 -0.30 -0.85
C ILE A 617 19.69 0.19 -2.30
N SER A 618 18.51 0.67 -2.68
CA SER A 618 18.22 1.11 -4.06
C SER A 618 19.11 2.27 -4.50
N ASP A 619 19.17 3.35 -3.71
CA ASP A 619 19.99 4.53 -4.04
C ASP A 619 21.49 4.21 -4.05
N CYS A 620 21.98 3.38 -3.12
CA CYS A 620 23.39 3.02 -3.09
C CYS A 620 23.82 2.08 -4.21
N LEU A 621 22.96 1.14 -4.62
CA LEU A 621 23.22 0.29 -5.78
C LEU A 621 23.49 1.16 -7.01
N LEU A 622 22.67 2.18 -7.26
CA LEU A 622 22.84 3.09 -8.40
C LEU A 622 24.11 3.94 -8.29
N ARG A 623 24.37 4.54 -7.12
CA ARG A 623 25.57 5.36 -6.87
C ARG A 623 26.85 4.56 -7.10
N SER A 624 26.86 3.29 -6.70
CA SER A 624 28.03 2.43 -6.77
C SER A 624 28.21 1.72 -8.11
N LYS A 625 27.12 1.29 -8.79
CA LYS A 625 27.10 0.54 -10.06
C LYS A 625 27.93 1.15 -11.20
N THR A 626 28.17 2.46 -11.17
CA THR A 626 28.95 3.18 -12.21
C THR A 626 30.36 3.59 -11.78
N VAL A 627 30.74 3.44 -10.50
CA VAL A 627 32.06 3.86 -9.97
C VAL A 627 32.82 2.74 -9.25
N ALA A 628 32.16 1.64 -8.89
CA ALA A 628 32.73 0.48 -8.21
C ALA A 628 32.46 -0.81 -9.01
N LYS A 629 33.46 -1.70 -9.11
CA LYS A 629 33.24 -3.03 -9.75
C LYS A 629 32.35 -3.93 -8.87
N TRP A 630 32.48 -3.83 -7.56
CA TRP A 630 31.71 -4.59 -6.57
C TRP A 630 31.24 -3.67 -5.43
N SER A 631 30.06 -3.97 -4.87
CA SER A 631 29.46 -3.22 -3.74
C SER A 631 29.07 -4.17 -2.61
N ILE A 632 29.55 -3.89 -1.39
CA ILE A 632 29.12 -4.60 -0.18
C ILE A 632 27.87 -3.92 0.38
N PHE A 633 26.81 -4.67 0.64
CA PHE A 633 25.65 -4.23 1.40
C PHE A 633 25.69 -4.86 2.79
N SER A 634 25.73 -4.03 3.84
CA SER A 634 25.63 -4.48 5.24
C SER A 634 25.21 -3.32 6.16
N ASP A 635 24.64 -3.63 7.32
CA ASP A 635 24.47 -2.67 8.43
C ASP A 635 25.84 -2.16 8.92
N ILE A 636 25.81 -1.00 9.61
CA ILE A 636 26.98 -0.31 10.17
C ILE A 636 27.96 -1.19 10.91
N ASP A 637 27.46 -2.19 11.61
CA ASP A 637 28.26 -2.92 12.54
C ASP A 637 28.93 -4.15 11.90
N GLU A 638 28.57 -4.58 10.68
CA GLU A 638 28.94 -5.93 10.18
C GLU A 638 30.35 -6.08 9.65
N ARG A 639 30.90 -7.29 9.76
CA ARG A 639 32.26 -7.63 9.37
C ARG A 639 32.27 -8.93 8.56
N MET A 640 32.19 -8.84 7.23
CA MET A 640 32.54 -9.95 6.32
C MET A 640 34.03 -10.30 6.46
N LEU A 641 34.35 -11.60 6.42
CA LEU A 641 35.71 -12.13 6.53
C LEU A 641 35.96 -13.32 5.58
N MET A 642 37.15 -13.37 5.01
CA MET A 642 37.71 -14.59 4.43
C MET A 642 38.27 -15.48 5.56
N VAL A 643 38.18 -16.80 5.41
CA VAL A 643 38.83 -17.76 6.32
C VAL A 643 40.33 -17.81 6.08
N ASN A 644 40.76 -17.62 4.82
CA ASN A 644 42.18 -17.51 4.46
C ASN A 644 42.75 -16.15 4.88
N ALA A 645 43.64 -16.16 5.88
CA ALA A 645 44.30 -14.97 6.42
C ALA A 645 45.22 -14.21 5.45
N SER A 646 45.54 -14.78 4.27
CA SER A 646 46.30 -14.09 3.22
C SER A 646 45.42 -13.47 2.13
N GLU A 647 44.10 -13.40 2.33
CA GLU A 647 43.13 -13.01 1.31
C GLU A 647 42.12 -11.99 1.86
N THR A 648 41.97 -10.87 1.14
CA THR A 648 40.95 -9.85 1.42
C THR A 648 39.75 -10.03 0.49
N LEU A 649 38.58 -9.51 0.89
CA LEU A 649 37.37 -9.51 0.05
C LEU A 649 37.66 -8.98 -1.36
N GLY A 650 38.31 -7.82 -1.49
CA GLY A 650 38.67 -7.26 -2.80
C GLY A 650 39.62 -8.16 -3.61
N SER A 651 40.53 -8.89 -2.97
CA SER A 651 41.41 -9.84 -3.67
C SER A 651 40.73 -11.15 -4.05
N PHE A 652 39.72 -11.60 -3.30
CA PHE A 652 38.86 -12.73 -3.65
C PHE A 652 37.94 -12.38 -4.83
N LEU A 653 37.26 -11.24 -4.75
CA LEU A 653 36.39 -10.69 -5.79
C LEU A 653 37.15 -10.29 -7.08
N SER A 654 38.48 -10.16 -7.01
CA SER A 654 39.38 -10.04 -8.17
C SER A 654 39.68 -11.38 -8.87
N LYS A 655 39.50 -12.52 -8.19
CA LYS A 655 39.80 -13.88 -8.70
C LYS A 655 38.58 -14.62 -9.22
N LEU A 656 37.36 -14.11 -9.00
CA LEU A 656 36.14 -14.66 -9.58
C LEU A 656 36.22 -14.58 -11.11
N ALA A 657 36.52 -15.73 -11.73
CA ALA A 657 36.80 -15.85 -13.15
C ALA A 657 35.54 -15.96 -14.03
N ASN A 658 34.36 -16.04 -13.42
CA ASN A 658 33.08 -16.07 -14.14
C ASN A 658 32.41 -14.69 -14.05
N GLU A 659 32.26 -14.03 -15.19
CA GLU A 659 31.61 -12.72 -15.31
C GLU A 659 30.07 -12.80 -15.21
N SER A 660 29.46 -14.00 -15.16
CA SER A 660 28.01 -14.18 -14.93
C SER A 660 27.61 -14.23 -13.43
N ILE A 661 28.54 -13.98 -12.51
CA ILE A 661 28.25 -13.89 -11.07
C ILE A 661 27.88 -12.44 -10.74
N GLY A 662 26.59 -12.20 -10.43
CA GLY A 662 26.09 -10.87 -10.05
C GLY A 662 26.27 -10.55 -8.57
N SER A 663 26.37 -11.57 -7.72
CA SER A 663 26.54 -11.41 -6.27
C SER A 663 27.28 -12.60 -5.64
N VAL A 664 27.82 -12.36 -4.45
CA VAL A 664 28.38 -13.38 -3.56
C VAL A 664 27.64 -13.28 -2.23
N LEU A 665 26.90 -14.33 -1.86
CA LEU A 665 26.20 -14.39 -0.58
C LEU A 665 27.11 -15.04 0.47
N PHE A 666 27.46 -14.28 1.50
CA PHE A 666 28.25 -14.77 2.63
C PHE A 666 27.33 -15.38 3.69
N ARG A 667 27.62 -16.60 4.15
CA ARG A 667 26.82 -17.22 5.21
C ARG A 667 27.04 -16.54 6.57
N GLN A 668 25.95 -16.25 7.28
CA GLN A 668 25.95 -15.52 8.55
C GLN A 668 26.48 -16.36 9.74
N ARG A 669 27.29 -15.72 10.61
CA ARG A 669 27.71 -16.27 11.90
C ARG A 669 27.42 -15.30 13.03
N TRP A 670 26.46 -15.67 13.87
CA TRP A 670 26.01 -14.88 15.03
C TRP A 670 27.05 -14.85 16.16
N ILE A 671 27.33 -13.67 16.70
CA ILE A 671 28.27 -13.44 17.81
C ILE A 671 27.55 -12.63 18.91
N MET A 672 27.61 -13.06 20.17
CA MET A 672 26.89 -12.37 21.26
C MET A 672 27.77 -11.35 21.99
N LYS A 673 27.33 -10.09 22.05
CA LYS A 673 27.93 -9.02 22.87
C LYS A 673 27.12 -8.88 24.16
N ARG A 674 27.77 -9.12 25.31
CA ARG A 674 27.18 -9.02 26.67
C ARG A 674 27.66 -7.81 27.48
N LYS A 675 28.09 -6.74 26.80
CA LYS A 675 28.54 -5.46 27.39
C LYS A 675 28.10 -4.31 26.49
N LYS A 676 27.54 -3.24 27.04
CA LYS A 676 27.16 -2.04 26.26
C LYS A 676 28.37 -1.37 25.59
N SER A 677 28.12 -0.65 24.50
CA SER A 677 29.09 0.31 23.94
C SER A 677 29.34 1.50 24.89
N PRO A 678 30.53 2.11 24.86
CA PRO A 678 30.82 3.33 25.61
C PRO A 678 30.20 4.57 24.95
N GLU A 679 29.69 5.49 25.76
CA GLU A 679 29.05 6.73 25.29
C GLU A 679 30.02 7.65 24.54
N ALA A 680 31.28 7.73 24.99
CA ALA A 680 32.34 8.53 24.37
C ALA A 680 33.71 7.83 24.46
N PHE A 681 34.64 8.22 23.58
CA PHE A 681 36.02 7.76 23.60
C PHE A 681 36.76 8.36 24.80
N THR A 682 37.20 7.50 25.72
CA THR A 682 37.93 7.88 26.94
C THR A 682 39.24 7.13 27.11
N SER A 683 39.46 6.00 26.43
CA SER A 683 40.76 5.31 26.39
C SER A 683 40.92 4.31 25.24
N LYS A 684 42.18 4.04 24.87
CA LYS A 684 42.61 3.05 23.86
C LYS A 684 42.19 1.58 24.16
N LYS A 685 41.51 1.31 25.27
CA LYS A 685 41.06 -0.04 25.71
C LYS A 685 39.63 -0.42 25.27
N GLN A 686 38.94 0.43 24.50
CA GLN A 686 37.49 0.35 24.31
C GLN A 686 36.99 -0.35 23.02
N VAL A 687 37.87 -0.86 22.15
CA VAL A 687 37.59 -1.14 20.72
C VAL A 687 37.21 -2.62 20.41
N LEU A 688 36.36 -2.86 19.38
CA LEU A 688 35.95 -4.10 18.64
C LEU A 688 34.55 -4.75 18.94
N HIS A 689 33.47 -4.45 18.18
CA HIS A 689 32.11 -5.09 18.23
C HIS A 689 31.06 -4.79 17.05
N MET A 690 30.39 -5.82 16.42
CA MET A 690 28.93 -5.89 15.91
C MET A 690 28.49 -6.30 14.44
N GLY A 691 27.19 -6.29 13.98
CA GLY A 691 26.71 -6.54 12.55
C GLY A 691 25.20 -6.75 12.13
N VAL A 692 24.87 -6.66 10.79
CA VAL A 692 23.77 -7.25 9.88
C VAL A 692 24.07 -7.12 8.33
N HIS A 693 23.28 -7.78 7.43
CA HIS A 693 23.39 -8.05 5.96
C HIS A 693 22.63 -7.04 5.02
N ASP A 694 22.11 -7.26 3.78
CA ASP A 694 21.99 -8.39 2.78
C ASP A 694 21.72 -7.89 1.31
N VAL A 695 21.45 -8.76 0.30
CA VAL A 695 21.06 -8.41 -1.12
C VAL A 695 20.00 -9.34 -1.78
N GLU A 696 19.02 -8.79 -2.52
CA GLU A 696 17.82 -9.54 -2.98
C GLU A 696 17.58 -9.74 -4.51
N GLU A 697 18.09 -8.91 -5.45
CA GLU A 697 17.67 -8.96 -6.88
C GLU A 697 18.77 -8.58 -7.91
N PHE A 698 18.67 -9.04 -9.18
CA PHE A 698 19.64 -8.80 -10.27
C PHE A 698 19.02 -8.38 -11.61
N GLU A 699 19.72 -7.52 -12.35
CA GLU A 699 19.37 -7.16 -13.74
C GLU A 699 20.04 -8.11 -14.75
N GLY A 700 19.29 -9.12 -15.25
CA GLY A 700 19.73 -10.04 -16.31
C GLY A 700 20.11 -11.44 -15.82
N ASP A 701 20.71 -12.25 -16.69
CA ASP A 701 21.01 -13.69 -16.47
C ASP A 701 22.18 -13.94 -15.49
N PHE A 702 22.21 -13.21 -14.37
CA PHE A 702 23.21 -13.35 -13.32
C PHE A 702 22.74 -14.30 -12.21
N THR A 703 23.69 -14.96 -11.55
CA THR A 703 23.41 -15.90 -10.45
C THR A 703 24.06 -15.47 -9.14
N THR A 704 23.36 -15.69 -8.02
CA THR A 704 23.94 -15.65 -6.67
C THR A 704 24.94 -16.78 -6.48
N PHE A 705 26.16 -16.46 -6.03
CA PHE A 705 27.11 -17.46 -5.59
C PHE A 705 27.12 -17.57 -4.07
N ASP A 706 26.54 -18.66 -3.55
CA ASP A 706 26.59 -19.04 -2.14
C ASP A 706 28.03 -19.39 -1.73
N LEU A 707 28.61 -18.61 -0.82
CA LEU A 707 29.96 -18.87 -0.33
C LEU A 707 29.95 -19.93 0.78
N ASP A 708 30.81 -20.94 0.63
CA ASP A 708 31.07 -21.94 1.67
C ASP A 708 31.63 -21.25 2.95
N PRO A 709 31.06 -21.51 4.14
CA PRO A 709 31.55 -20.94 5.41
C PRO A 709 33.03 -21.17 5.72
N GLU A 710 33.64 -22.24 5.20
CA GLU A 710 35.06 -22.57 5.33
C GLU A 710 35.95 -21.77 4.34
N VAL A 711 35.35 -21.05 3.38
CA VAL A 711 36.04 -20.09 2.49
C VAL A 711 35.86 -18.66 3.02
N GLY A 712 34.65 -18.28 3.43
CA GLY A 712 34.36 -16.97 4.01
C GLY A 712 32.99 -16.90 4.68
N HIS A 713 32.86 -16.06 5.69
CA HIS A 713 31.62 -15.87 6.43
C HIS A 713 31.43 -14.44 6.91
N ILE A 714 30.16 -14.05 7.08
CA ILE A 714 29.76 -12.85 7.79
C ILE A 714 29.91 -13.08 9.29
N ARG A 715 30.40 -12.10 10.04
CA ARG A 715 30.25 -12.05 11.49
C ARG A 715 29.25 -10.97 11.89
N HIS A 716 28.05 -11.43 12.23
CA HIS A 716 26.91 -10.64 12.69
C HIS A 716 26.93 -10.66 14.22
N TYR A 717 27.28 -9.56 14.90
CA TYR A 717 27.28 -9.51 16.36
C TYR A 717 26.13 -8.64 16.85
N ARG A 718 25.42 -9.06 17.90
CA ARG A 718 24.31 -8.30 18.49
C ARG A 718 24.47 -8.10 20.00
N ASP A 719 24.02 -6.94 20.47
CA ASP A 719 23.99 -6.57 21.89
C ASP A 719 22.73 -7.18 22.47
N VAL A 720 22.91 -8.16 23.35
CA VAL A 720 21.82 -8.98 23.86
C VAL A 720 20.74 -8.18 24.60
N TYR A 721 21.10 -6.99 25.12
CA TYR A 721 20.21 -6.14 25.92
C TYR A 721 19.53 -5.05 25.11
N MET A 722 20.05 -4.70 23.93
CA MET A 722 19.45 -3.68 23.07
C MET A 722 18.06 -4.16 22.63
N GLU A 723 17.02 -3.37 22.90
CA GLU A 723 15.61 -3.67 22.58
C GLU A 723 15.10 -5.07 23.02
N ASN A 724 15.69 -5.66 24.08
CA ASN A 724 15.46 -7.06 24.51
C ASN A 724 15.74 -8.09 23.40
N TRP A 725 16.71 -7.84 22.52
CA TRP A 725 16.96 -8.64 21.32
C TRP A 725 17.27 -10.12 21.62
N GLU A 726 18.02 -10.44 22.68
CA GLU A 726 18.28 -11.86 23.03
C GLU A 726 16.98 -12.58 23.39
N VAL A 727 16.09 -11.98 24.18
CA VAL A 727 14.79 -12.59 24.56
C VAL A 727 13.93 -12.88 23.33
N LYS A 728 13.92 -11.96 22.36
CA LYS A 728 13.18 -12.08 21.10
C LYS A 728 13.73 -13.19 20.18
N ASN A 729 15.05 -13.40 20.15
CA ASN A 729 15.71 -14.17 19.07
C ASN A 729 16.43 -15.46 19.50
N ILE A 730 16.74 -15.65 20.79
CA ILE A 730 17.55 -16.79 21.28
C ILE A 730 17.02 -18.16 20.83
N ASN A 731 15.70 -18.35 20.86
CA ASN A 731 15.04 -19.60 20.48
C ASN A 731 15.13 -19.91 18.97
N THR A 732 15.35 -18.89 18.13
CA THR A 732 15.59 -19.07 16.69
C THR A 732 17.07 -19.34 16.43
N ILE A 733 17.98 -18.62 17.10
CA ILE A 733 19.44 -18.78 16.91
C ILE A 733 19.91 -20.16 17.38
N LEU A 734 19.36 -20.68 18.48
CA LEU A 734 19.67 -22.03 18.99
C LEU A 734 19.35 -23.16 17.99
N LYS A 735 18.52 -22.94 16.98
CA LYS A 735 18.24 -23.91 15.91
C LYS A 735 19.43 -24.14 14.99
N PHE A 736 20.37 -23.18 14.91
CA PHE A 736 21.58 -23.27 14.09
C PHE A 736 22.73 -24.02 14.77
N GLY A 737 22.61 -24.37 16.06
CA GLY A 737 23.59 -25.16 16.80
C GLY A 737 24.01 -24.57 18.15
N ALA A 738 24.96 -25.23 18.81
CA ALA A 738 25.48 -24.81 20.10
C ALA A 738 26.50 -23.66 19.97
N PHE A 739 26.44 -22.69 20.88
CA PHE A 739 27.37 -21.56 20.89
C PHE A 739 28.81 -21.98 21.23
N THR A 740 29.77 -21.49 20.44
CA THR A 740 31.22 -21.70 20.64
C THR A 740 31.93 -20.37 20.90
N ASN A 741 32.89 -20.35 21.82
CA ASN A 741 33.79 -19.19 21.98
C ASN A 741 34.64 -19.00 20.71
N THR A 742 34.84 -17.74 20.29
CA THR A 742 35.65 -17.39 19.12
C THR A 742 36.33 -16.02 19.29
N SER A 743 37.59 -15.90 18.88
CA SER A 743 38.36 -14.65 18.85
C SER A 743 38.08 -13.84 17.57
N TYR A 744 38.68 -12.65 17.43
CA TYR A 744 38.80 -11.93 16.15
C TYR A 744 40.13 -12.33 15.48
N PRO A 745 40.25 -12.39 14.13
CA PRO A 745 41.49 -12.81 13.49
C PRO A 745 42.68 -11.90 13.84
N GLU A 746 43.78 -12.50 14.32
CA GLU A 746 44.94 -11.76 14.85
C GLU A 746 45.67 -10.92 13.79
N HIS A 747 45.64 -11.38 12.53
CA HIS A 747 46.23 -10.67 11.40
C HIS A 747 45.53 -9.34 11.09
N LEU A 748 44.23 -9.21 11.41
CA LEU A 748 43.48 -7.94 11.29
C LEU A 748 43.47 -7.16 12.61
N SER A 749 43.30 -7.83 13.75
CA SER A 749 42.92 -7.18 15.02
C SER A 749 43.88 -6.05 15.43
N LYS A 750 45.19 -6.27 15.31
CA LYS A 750 46.21 -5.28 15.70
C LYS A 750 46.24 -4.06 14.78
N GLN A 751 46.08 -4.25 13.46
CA GLN A 751 46.08 -3.15 12.51
C GLN A 751 44.77 -2.36 12.61
N LEU A 752 43.63 -3.06 12.69
CA LEU A 752 42.32 -2.47 12.91
C LEU A 752 42.29 -1.62 14.19
N GLN A 753 42.77 -2.16 15.31
CA GLN A 753 42.87 -1.43 16.58
C GLN A 753 43.73 -0.15 16.46
N ASN A 754 44.87 -0.22 15.76
CA ASN A 754 45.72 0.96 15.54
C ASN A 754 45.03 2.03 14.69
N ASN A 755 44.46 1.68 13.54
CA ASN A 755 43.73 2.60 12.66
C ASN A 755 42.61 3.33 13.40
N ILE A 756 41.82 2.58 14.19
CA ILE A 756 40.72 3.12 14.98
C ILE A 756 41.23 4.10 16.04
N ILE A 757 42.26 3.72 16.80
CA ILE A 757 42.86 4.62 17.79
C ILE A 757 43.36 5.91 17.14
N GLU A 758 44.05 5.84 15.99
CA GLU A 758 44.56 7.02 15.29
C GLU A 758 43.43 7.94 14.80
N ARG A 759 42.36 7.39 14.20
CA ARG A 759 41.19 8.18 13.79
C ARG A 759 40.52 8.83 15.00
N LEU A 760 40.27 8.09 16.08
CA LEU A 760 39.61 8.61 17.27
C LEU A 760 40.44 9.71 17.97
N GLU A 761 41.76 9.55 18.04
CA GLU A 761 42.66 10.59 18.53
C GLU A 761 42.66 11.83 17.62
N LYS A 762 42.63 11.65 16.29
CA LYS A 762 42.51 12.76 15.31
C LYS A 762 41.16 13.49 15.40
N VAL A 763 40.07 12.79 15.73
CA VAL A 763 38.70 13.32 15.69
C VAL A 763 38.24 13.90 17.02
N TYR A 764 38.64 13.33 18.15
CA TYR A 764 38.09 13.70 19.47
C TYR A 764 39.12 14.27 20.45
N LEU A 765 40.42 14.07 20.23
CA LEU A 765 41.50 14.52 21.13
C LEU A 765 42.48 15.51 20.44
N LYS A 766 42.08 16.03 19.27
CA LYS A 766 42.65 17.17 18.54
C LYS A 766 41.52 18.11 18.14
#